data_AF-A0A938KA60-F1
#
_entry.id   AF-A0A938KA60-F1
#
_cell.length_a   1.000
_cell.length_b   1.000
_cell.length_c   1.000
_cell.angle_alpha   90.00
_cell.angle_beta   90.00
_cell.angle_gamma   90.00
#
_symmetry.space_group_name_H-M   'P 1'
#
loop_
_entity.id
_entity.type
_entity.pdbx_description
1 polymer ?
#
loop_
_entity_poly.entity_id
_entity_poly.type
_entity_poly.pdbx_seq_one_letter_code
_entity_poly.pdbx_strand_id
1 'polypeptide(L)'
;MIPTISRKRFEEDYAYGIDGARILEHFRTKEEMDREIRAGRMAPIGYVKVPDGKGGWRETNLAVFAHEIPGGKYKGRMVLIIYGLRAYEDHSRYVERELLRFKEFEKALQNGAVIEKLEDAEDRAEIPPEAFEPKITAGPEAVERVYAPLLGGLIEIKRHSQRRAWHLPATTNDLARAEAIRQELARGNFGVNQDDALVGVDRSHSTFLYRKVVNGKSRLMKLTVIPSLKDIERELQKAEEGWRVEQARRDVALNRSSAVIFLNEAKLVNGRYEAGPLLAAAQNEVFGAGVITNGANLQAMIDRIHRLPVKEQARIKLNNFSATLVELLPPGGGERRKFFLTMEFPGGAVRQQSRNPLTGETETQHYEHGLLKRVVTEKRIVEIDYSERAEETRSRTHFNLGSRERPIPGPLLSETRTLEIWHPDPGKANADPHQPAISKLKFDHVTGLASRETYGLFALPVAVADDQFIMRNRFNSYGIFQSGSVVENGAAEPDFARALSEKLLNPVAGRERFRLNGTAGELADSSFLATENFRTTIERVDLTRQRTNVVAFDNACFGRKTRESYADRYDRTNSVEVSTIYEYADDFFYGLIPRRAVTQSAANDVRLAETRTQSYDPRSRRLTGTVEDYTGKLSTNVWDSRWESPVHVETAARRTVTVFNRDETAATGATVSRASGEELSRFAGQFDPAAASWRMDRTLWFRPGITNRTESEFYSGFGRLIATRSSGLFEARPIYNRDGIEESRRTFRRNPASGQFDLLAHVEEDYRWDHGQRDARICRCSATERKPGPTTTEPGFTKRPFTPWMREVEAGFRSRSTARLGLP
;
A
#
# COMPACT_ATOMS: atom_id res chain seq x y z
N MET A 1 38.88 -5.08 94.19
CA MET A 1 38.43 -6.14 95.11
C MET A 1 37.11 -6.69 94.58
N ILE A 2 37.15 -7.83 93.91
CA ILE A 2 35.97 -8.54 93.39
C ILE A 2 35.47 -9.45 94.54
N PRO A 3 34.17 -9.50 94.86
CA PRO A 3 33.69 -10.35 95.94
C PRO A 3 33.93 -11.82 95.60
N THR A 4 34.16 -12.65 96.61
CA THR A 4 34.11 -14.11 96.47
C THR A 4 32.64 -14.54 96.26
N ILE A 5 32.14 -14.32 95.05
CA ILE A 5 30.87 -14.86 94.57
C ILE A 5 31.06 -16.38 94.50
N SER A 6 30.10 -17.16 95.00
CA SER A 6 30.06 -18.60 94.72
C SER A 6 30.06 -18.79 93.21
N ARG A 7 31.17 -19.32 92.65
CA ARG A 7 31.40 -19.49 91.20
C ARG A 7 30.20 -20.11 90.48
N LYS A 8 29.52 -21.03 91.17
CA LYS A 8 28.33 -21.73 90.70
C LYS A 8 27.12 -20.81 90.43
N ARG A 9 26.96 -19.73 91.20
CA ARG A 9 25.82 -18.79 91.06
C ARG A 9 26.05 -17.69 90.03
N PHE A 10 27.32 -17.38 89.72
CA PHE A 10 27.67 -16.43 88.65
C PHE A 10 27.39 -17.00 87.23
N GLU A 11 27.35 -18.34 87.14
CA GLU A 11 27.12 -19.09 85.90
C GLU A 11 25.62 -19.37 85.63
N GLU A 12 24.77 -19.45 86.68
CA GLU A 12 23.38 -19.92 86.55
C GLU A 12 22.32 -18.78 86.41
N ASP A 13 22.56 -17.60 86.98
CA ASP A 13 21.60 -16.49 86.96
C ASP A 13 21.75 -15.60 85.71
N TYR A 14 20.64 -15.04 85.23
CA TYR A 14 20.57 -14.15 84.08
C TYR A 14 21.08 -12.74 84.40
N ALA A 15 20.74 -12.19 85.56
CA ALA A 15 21.23 -10.89 86.02
C ALA A 15 21.22 -10.78 87.56
N TYR A 16 21.99 -9.83 88.09
CA TYR A 16 22.15 -9.57 89.52
C TYR A 16 21.85 -8.12 89.86
N GLY A 17 21.08 -7.87 90.92
CA GLY A 17 20.96 -6.56 91.54
C GLY A 17 22.03 -6.36 92.61
N ILE A 18 22.90 -5.36 92.43
CA ILE A 18 24.00 -5.04 93.35
C ILE A 18 23.80 -3.69 94.04
N ASP A 19 24.18 -3.62 95.32
CA ASP A 19 24.32 -2.40 96.12
C ASP A 19 25.76 -2.37 96.67
N GLY A 20 26.61 -1.53 96.08
CA GLY A 20 28.06 -1.53 96.34
C GLY A 20 28.71 -2.87 95.97
N ALA A 21 29.22 -3.59 96.98
CA ALA A 21 29.90 -4.88 96.82
C ALA A 21 29.01 -6.10 97.12
N ARG A 22 27.70 -5.91 97.37
CA ARG A 22 26.78 -6.99 97.77
C ARG A 22 25.73 -7.23 96.69
N ILE A 23 25.52 -8.51 96.35
CA ILE A 23 24.36 -8.93 95.55
C ILE A 23 23.16 -8.99 96.49
N LEU A 24 22.13 -8.21 96.18
CA LEU A 24 20.90 -8.14 96.97
C LEU A 24 19.71 -8.81 96.27
N GLU A 25 19.81 -9.02 94.96
CA GLU A 25 18.72 -9.55 94.14
C GLU A 25 19.25 -10.41 92.98
N HIS A 26 18.47 -11.42 92.62
CA HIS A 26 18.83 -12.43 91.63
C HIS A 26 17.71 -12.58 90.62
N PHE A 27 18.04 -12.46 89.34
CA PHE A 27 17.16 -12.77 88.22
C PHE A 27 17.67 -14.03 87.58
N ARG A 28 16.95 -15.15 87.76
CA ARG A 28 17.40 -16.47 87.29
C ARG A 28 17.18 -16.61 85.79
N THR A 29 16.17 -15.94 85.24
CA THR A 29 15.85 -15.96 83.81
C THR A 29 15.61 -14.55 83.27
N LYS A 30 15.66 -14.42 81.95
CA LYS A 30 15.33 -13.17 81.26
C LYS A 30 13.91 -12.71 81.55
N GLU A 31 12.96 -13.64 81.64
CA GLU A 31 11.54 -13.36 81.83
C GLU A 31 11.25 -12.75 83.21
N GLU A 32 12.02 -13.14 84.23
CA GLU A 32 11.93 -12.52 85.56
C GLU A 32 12.37 -11.06 85.51
N MET A 33 13.47 -10.76 84.81
CA MET A 33 13.97 -9.40 84.62
C MET A 33 13.01 -8.56 83.76
N ASP A 34 12.53 -9.10 82.62
CA ASP A 34 11.58 -8.43 81.74
C ASP A 34 10.24 -8.12 82.43
N ARG A 35 9.82 -8.96 83.39
CA ARG A 35 8.61 -8.72 84.18
C ARG A 35 8.76 -7.48 85.06
N GLU A 36 9.92 -7.28 85.68
CA GLU A 36 10.20 -6.10 86.49
C GLU A 36 10.33 -4.82 85.66
N ILE A 37 10.89 -4.93 84.44
CA ILE A 37 10.92 -3.84 83.46
C ILE A 37 9.49 -3.43 83.06
N ARG A 38 8.65 -4.41 82.67
CA ARG A 38 7.26 -4.13 82.28
C ARG A 38 6.41 -3.59 83.43
N ALA A 39 6.73 -3.98 84.66
CA ALA A 39 6.06 -3.47 85.85
C ALA A 39 6.53 -2.06 86.26
N GLY A 40 7.45 -1.45 85.50
CA GLY A 40 7.98 -0.10 85.75
C GLY A 40 8.92 0.01 86.95
N ARG A 41 9.31 -1.12 87.55
CA ARG A 41 10.17 -1.17 88.74
C ARG A 41 11.66 -1.25 88.41
N MET A 42 11.98 -1.41 87.13
CA MET A 42 13.34 -1.44 86.61
C MET A 42 13.46 -0.45 85.47
N ALA A 43 14.35 0.54 85.60
CA ALA A 43 14.54 1.62 84.65
C ALA A 43 15.96 1.58 84.04
N PRO A 44 16.12 1.75 82.72
CA PRO A 44 17.45 1.82 82.11
C PRO A 44 18.13 3.13 82.50
N ILE A 45 19.39 3.05 82.91
CA ILE A 45 20.20 4.21 83.32
C ILE A 45 21.39 4.47 82.40
N GLY A 46 21.69 3.56 81.48
CA GLY A 46 22.74 3.71 80.47
C GLY A 46 23.12 2.39 79.83
N TYR A 47 24.22 2.37 79.08
CA TYR A 47 24.76 1.18 78.43
C TYR A 47 26.17 0.87 78.94
N VAL A 48 26.53 -0.41 78.95
CA VAL A 48 27.88 -0.85 79.35
C VAL A 48 28.88 -0.35 78.32
N LYS A 49 29.90 0.39 78.76
CA LYS A 49 31.04 0.83 77.93
C LYS A 49 32.16 -0.18 78.00
N VAL A 50 32.66 -0.60 76.83
CA VAL A 50 33.84 -1.48 76.71
C VAL A 50 34.94 -0.80 75.90
N PRO A 51 36.23 -1.16 76.11
CA PRO A 51 37.31 -0.62 75.29
C PRO A 51 37.09 -0.97 73.82
N ASP A 52 37.29 0.00 72.93
CA ASP A 52 37.10 -0.18 71.48
C ASP A 52 38.33 -0.79 70.76
N GLY A 53 39.39 -1.09 71.51
CA GLY A 53 40.67 -1.60 70.99
C GLY A 53 41.57 -0.55 70.35
N LYS A 54 41.16 0.73 70.32
CA LYS A 54 41.88 1.88 69.74
C LYS A 54 42.16 2.99 70.76
N GLY A 55 41.98 2.72 72.06
CA GLY A 55 42.18 3.68 73.14
C GLY A 55 40.93 4.48 73.53
N GLY A 56 39.79 4.21 72.90
CA GLY A 56 38.48 4.79 73.24
C GLY A 56 37.56 3.80 73.96
N TRP A 57 36.40 4.29 74.38
CA TRP A 57 35.31 3.47 74.95
C TRP A 57 34.15 3.45 73.96
N ARG A 58 33.64 2.27 73.62
CA ARG A 58 32.40 2.09 72.85
C ARG A 58 31.28 1.63 73.78
N GLU A 59 30.10 2.21 73.62
CA GLU A 59 28.88 1.69 74.24
C GLU A 59 28.50 0.37 73.58
N THR A 60 28.10 -0.60 74.39
CA THR A 60 27.59 -1.90 73.94
C THR A 60 26.06 -1.91 73.95
N ASN A 61 25.45 -2.94 73.38
CA ASN A 61 24.00 -3.11 73.40
C ASN A 61 23.46 -3.62 74.74
N LEU A 62 24.31 -3.79 75.76
CA LEU A 62 23.90 -4.24 77.10
C LEU A 62 23.55 -3.03 77.96
N ALA A 63 22.26 -2.87 78.25
CA ALA A 63 21.75 -1.80 79.09
C ALA A 63 22.03 -2.08 80.58
N VAL A 64 22.46 -1.07 81.32
CA VAL A 64 22.53 -1.09 82.78
C VAL A 64 21.20 -0.57 83.30
N PHE A 65 20.59 -1.32 84.20
CA PHE A 65 19.31 -0.94 84.81
C PHE A 65 19.49 -0.56 86.27
N ALA A 66 18.65 0.34 86.75
CA ALA A 66 18.43 0.57 88.16
C ALA A 66 17.08 -0.06 88.53
N HIS A 67 17.04 -0.84 89.61
CA HIS A 67 15.85 -1.57 90.03
C HIS A 67 15.54 -1.28 91.49
N GLU A 68 14.27 -0.97 91.79
CA GLU A 68 13.78 -0.81 93.15
C GLU A 68 13.24 -2.13 93.70
N ILE A 69 13.84 -2.65 94.78
CA ILE A 69 13.47 -3.96 95.33
C ILE A 69 12.04 -3.92 95.89
N PRO A 70 11.09 -4.74 95.39
CA PRO A 70 9.67 -4.62 95.71
C PRO A 70 9.28 -5.20 97.09
N GLY A 71 10.09 -6.09 97.67
CA GLY A 71 9.75 -6.79 98.91
C GLY A 71 10.95 -7.39 99.67
N GLY A 72 10.71 -7.85 100.90
CA GLY A 72 11.75 -8.47 101.75
C GLY A 72 12.60 -7.48 102.55
N LYS A 73 13.75 -7.95 103.05
CA LYS A 73 14.64 -7.22 103.98
C LYS A 73 15.19 -5.90 103.40
N TYR A 74 15.24 -5.77 102.08
CA TYR A 74 15.83 -4.61 101.38
C TYR A 74 14.81 -3.81 100.57
N LYS A 75 13.51 -3.92 100.90
CA LYS A 75 12.42 -3.21 100.21
C LYS A 75 12.69 -1.70 100.08
N GLY A 76 12.48 -1.15 98.88
CA GLY A 76 12.64 0.28 98.58
C GLY A 76 14.10 0.73 98.35
N ARG A 77 15.07 -0.19 98.37
CA ARG A 77 16.44 0.13 97.94
C ARG A 77 16.56 0.05 96.42
N MET A 78 17.34 0.98 95.86
CA MET A 78 17.76 0.94 94.46
C MET A 78 19.03 0.10 94.32
N VAL A 79 19.00 -0.87 93.41
CA VAL A 79 20.15 -1.70 93.05
C VAL A 79 20.51 -1.53 91.58
N LEU A 80 21.79 -1.66 91.26
CA LEU A 80 22.30 -1.67 89.89
C LEU A 80 22.20 -3.10 89.34
N ILE A 81 21.62 -3.28 88.16
CA ILE A 81 21.55 -4.57 87.51
C ILE A 81 22.80 -4.80 86.67
N ILE A 82 23.48 -5.92 86.92
CA ILE A 82 24.60 -6.42 86.11
C ILE A 82 24.19 -7.78 85.53
N TYR A 83 24.38 -7.96 84.23
CA TYR A 83 24.12 -9.22 83.54
C TYR A 83 25.10 -10.33 83.96
N GLY A 84 24.58 -11.54 84.15
CA GLY A 84 25.39 -12.74 84.37
C GLY A 84 25.87 -13.40 83.06
N LEU A 85 26.67 -14.47 83.19
CA LEU A 85 27.21 -15.21 82.04
C LEU A 85 26.11 -15.80 81.14
N ARG A 86 24.97 -16.18 81.72
CA ARG A 86 23.82 -16.72 80.98
C ARG A 86 23.21 -15.71 79.99
N ALA A 87 23.14 -14.43 80.37
CA ALA A 87 22.68 -13.37 79.48
C ALA A 87 23.66 -13.13 78.32
N TYR A 88 24.96 -13.32 78.55
CA TYR A 88 25.98 -13.25 77.50
C TYR A 88 25.88 -14.44 76.53
N GLU A 89 25.63 -15.66 77.04
CA GLU A 89 25.41 -16.85 76.22
C GLU A 89 24.16 -16.71 75.34
N ASP A 90 23.03 -16.27 75.92
CA ASP A 90 21.79 -16.02 75.17
C ASP A 90 21.97 -14.91 74.11
N HIS A 91 22.73 -13.87 74.43
CA HIS A 91 23.04 -12.80 73.47
C HIS A 91 23.97 -13.28 72.35
N SER A 92 24.99 -14.10 72.65
CA SER A 92 25.87 -14.69 71.65
C SER A 92 25.09 -15.57 70.67
N ARG A 93 24.17 -16.41 71.17
CA ARG A 93 23.29 -17.23 70.34
C ARG A 93 22.38 -16.39 69.44
N TYR A 94 21.88 -15.26 69.93
CA TYR A 94 21.10 -14.32 69.11
C TYR A 94 21.96 -13.70 68.00
N VAL A 95 23.17 -13.24 68.30
CA VAL A 95 24.09 -12.65 67.32
C VAL A 95 24.52 -13.66 66.25
N GLU A 96 24.75 -14.92 66.60
CA GLU A 96 25.04 -15.98 65.63
C GLU A 96 23.87 -16.21 64.66
N ARG A 97 22.63 -16.19 65.16
CA ARG A 97 21.43 -16.32 64.32
C ARG A 97 21.23 -15.11 63.41
N GLU A 98 21.46 -13.90 63.90
CA GLU A 98 21.43 -12.68 63.07
C GLU A 98 22.51 -12.73 61.98
N LEU A 99 23.72 -13.19 62.30
CA LEU A 99 24.79 -13.33 61.32
C LEU A 99 24.45 -14.35 60.22
N LEU A 100 23.82 -15.47 60.58
CA LEU A 100 23.33 -16.46 59.62
C LEU A 100 22.24 -15.87 58.72
N ARG A 101 21.24 -15.18 59.29
CA ARG A 101 20.18 -14.50 58.54
C ARG A 101 20.74 -13.42 57.60
N PHE A 102 21.76 -12.69 58.03
CA PHE A 102 22.46 -11.71 57.17
C PHE A 102 23.13 -12.39 55.97
N LYS A 103 23.82 -13.52 56.16
CA LYS A 103 24.42 -14.28 55.06
C LYS A 103 23.36 -14.86 54.09
N GLU A 104 22.22 -15.29 54.62
CA GLU A 104 21.09 -15.74 53.79
C GLU A 104 20.47 -14.58 53.00
N PHE A 105 20.41 -13.39 53.60
CA PHE A 105 19.96 -12.17 52.93
C PHE A 105 20.92 -11.71 51.81
N GLU A 106 22.24 -11.80 52.01
CA GLU A 106 23.21 -11.53 50.93
C GLU A 106 23.03 -12.49 49.74
N LYS A 107 22.82 -13.79 50.02
CA LYS A 107 22.51 -14.78 48.97
C LYS A 107 21.17 -14.50 48.30
N ALA A 108 20.19 -14.01 49.06
CA ALA A 108 18.87 -13.62 48.57
C ALA A 108 18.95 -12.44 47.59
N LEU A 109 19.80 -11.44 47.83
CA LEU A 109 19.97 -10.31 46.91
C LEU A 109 20.52 -10.76 45.55
N GLN A 110 21.41 -11.75 45.53
CA GLN A 110 21.99 -12.25 44.27
C GLN A 110 21.01 -13.12 43.49
N ASN A 111 20.36 -14.06 44.17
CA ASN A 111 19.62 -15.15 43.51
C ASN A 111 18.10 -15.00 43.57
N GLY A 112 17.60 -13.96 44.23
CA GLY A 112 16.19 -13.83 44.61
C GLY A 112 15.85 -14.67 45.84
N ALA A 113 14.81 -14.27 46.55
CA ALA A 113 14.32 -14.99 47.72
C ALA A 113 12.87 -14.67 48.07
N VAL A 114 12.33 -15.48 48.98
CA VAL A 114 11.07 -15.21 49.68
C VAL A 114 11.37 -15.13 51.17
N ILE A 115 10.92 -14.05 51.80
CA ILE A 115 10.95 -13.85 53.24
C ILE A 115 9.57 -14.15 53.80
N GLU A 116 9.50 -15.14 54.69
CA GLU A 116 8.30 -15.45 55.47
C GLU A 116 8.50 -15.00 56.92
N LYS A 117 7.57 -14.21 57.44
CA LYS A 117 7.61 -13.72 58.82
C LYS A 117 6.25 -13.91 59.49
N LEU A 118 6.25 -14.44 60.71
CA LEU A 118 5.07 -14.42 61.57
C LEU A 118 4.92 -13.01 62.16
N GLU A 119 3.84 -12.30 61.83
CA GLU A 119 3.57 -10.96 62.35
C GLU A 119 2.76 -11.02 63.65
N ASP A 120 1.79 -11.93 63.74
CA ASP A 120 0.95 -12.10 64.92
C ASP A 120 0.38 -13.52 65.05
N ALA A 121 0.00 -13.91 66.27
CA ALA A 121 -0.54 -15.24 66.56
C ALA A 121 -1.50 -15.23 67.76
N GLU A 122 -2.59 -16.00 67.70
CA GLU A 122 -3.51 -16.16 68.84
C GLU A 122 -2.81 -16.79 70.07
N ASP A 123 -1.82 -17.66 69.84
CA ASP A 123 -0.96 -18.28 70.85
C ASP A 123 0.37 -17.57 71.08
N ARG A 124 0.44 -16.26 70.84
CA ARG A 124 1.70 -15.50 70.96
C ARG A 124 2.47 -15.73 72.27
N ALA A 125 1.78 -15.93 73.38
CA ALA A 125 2.41 -16.19 74.69
C ALA A 125 3.04 -17.59 74.82
N GLU A 126 2.64 -18.56 73.99
CA GLU A 126 3.13 -19.94 73.98
C GLU A 126 4.22 -20.17 72.91
N ILE A 127 4.37 -19.22 71.99
CA ILE A 127 5.31 -19.31 70.86
C ILE A 127 6.68 -18.72 71.27
N PRO A 128 7.79 -19.44 71.05
CA PRO A 128 9.12 -18.91 71.32
C PRO A 128 9.41 -17.67 70.45
N PRO A 129 10.08 -16.64 70.97
CA PRO A 129 10.37 -15.42 70.23
C PRO A 129 11.05 -15.65 68.87
N GLU A 130 11.87 -16.71 68.77
CA GLU A 130 12.58 -17.10 67.54
C GLU A 130 11.63 -17.40 66.37
N ALA A 131 10.39 -17.83 66.64
CA ALA A 131 9.42 -18.13 65.59
C ALA A 131 8.85 -16.87 64.90
N PHE A 132 9.02 -15.69 65.52
CA PHE A 132 8.68 -14.39 64.93
C PHE A 132 9.83 -13.79 64.10
N GLU A 133 11.00 -14.43 64.11
CA GLU A 133 12.12 -14.03 63.27
C GLU A 133 11.83 -14.37 61.78
N PRO A 134 12.30 -13.54 60.84
CA PRO A 134 12.07 -13.77 59.41
C PRO A 134 12.84 -15.01 58.93
N LYS A 135 12.16 -15.87 58.18
CA LYS A 135 12.74 -17.03 57.49
C LYS A 135 12.99 -16.69 56.04
N ILE A 136 14.24 -16.77 55.60
CA ILE A 136 14.64 -16.44 54.24
C ILE A 136 14.82 -17.73 53.46
N THR A 137 13.99 -17.93 52.43
CA THR A 137 14.18 -19.00 51.45
C THR A 137 14.87 -18.39 50.23
N ALA A 138 16.20 -18.48 50.18
CA ALA A 138 17.01 -17.96 49.08
C ALA A 138 17.13 -18.97 47.94
N GLY A 139 17.04 -18.50 46.69
CA GLY A 139 17.24 -19.29 45.49
C GLY A 139 16.38 -18.84 44.31
N PRO A 140 16.79 -19.14 43.07
CA PRO A 140 16.13 -18.66 41.85
C PRO A 140 14.68 -19.17 41.72
N GLU A 141 14.37 -20.33 42.29
CA GLU A 141 13.03 -20.93 42.27
C GLU A 141 12.17 -20.56 43.48
N ALA A 142 12.70 -19.79 44.46
CA ALA A 142 11.98 -19.52 45.70
C ALA A 142 10.65 -18.81 45.45
N VAL A 143 10.63 -17.86 44.50
CA VAL A 143 9.42 -17.13 44.11
C VAL A 143 8.41 -18.06 43.44
N GLU A 144 8.83 -18.88 42.47
CA GLU A 144 7.95 -19.78 41.73
C GLU A 144 7.43 -20.94 42.57
N ARG A 145 8.19 -21.39 43.59
CA ARG A 145 7.79 -22.52 44.44
C ARG A 145 7.00 -22.13 45.67
N VAL A 146 7.30 -20.96 46.26
CA VAL A 146 6.73 -20.57 47.57
C VAL A 146 5.77 -19.40 47.43
N TYR A 147 6.15 -18.34 46.70
CA TYR A 147 5.38 -17.11 46.65
C TYR A 147 4.22 -17.16 45.65
N ALA A 148 4.52 -17.44 44.38
CA ALA A 148 3.56 -17.35 43.29
C ALA A 148 2.39 -18.35 43.41
N PRO A 149 2.62 -19.64 43.76
CA PRO A 149 1.53 -20.60 43.92
C PRO A 149 0.60 -20.21 45.09
N LEU A 150 1.19 -19.75 46.20
CA LEU A 150 0.42 -19.37 47.39
C LEU A 150 -0.42 -18.12 47.13
N LEU A 151 0.18 -17.06 46.58
CA LEU A 151 -0.54 -15.83 46.25
C LEU A 151 -1.63 -16.08 45.19
N GLY A 152 -1.29 -16.83 44.13
CA GLY A 152 -2.23 -17.18 43.07
C GLY A 152 -3.42 -18.00 43.58
N GLY A 153 -3.16 -19.00 44.41
CA GLY A 153 -4.20 -19.81 45.05
C GLY A 153 -5.11 -18.96 45.96
N LEU A 154 -4.51 -18.11 46.81
CA LEU A 154 -5.27 -17.24 47.72
C LEU A 154 -6.11 -16.19 46.98
N ILE A 155 -5.59 -15.58 45.91
CA ILE A 155 -6.36 -14.64 45.07
C ILE A 155 -7.54 -15.35 44.40
N GLU A 156 -7.33 -16.55 43.86
CA GLU A 156 -8.41 -17.28 43.17
C GLU A 156 -9.52 -17.70 44.15
N ILE A 157 -9.17 -18.15 45.36
CA ILE A 157 -10.16 -18.41 46.42
C ILE A 157 -10.92 -17.13 46.80
N LYS A 158 -10.23 -16.00 46.97
CA LYS A 158 -10.87 -14.70 47.25
C LYS A 158 -11.81 -14.27 46.13
N ARG A 159 -11.40 -14.42 44.86
CA ARG A 159 -12.23 -14.17 43.68
C ARG A 159 -13.48 -15.05 43.67
N HIS A 160 -13.36 -16.34 44.00
CA HIS A 160 -14.52 -17.24 44.09
C HIS A 160 -15.47 -16.86 45.24
N SER A 161 -14.96 -16.51 46.42
CA SER A 161 -15.79 -16.05 47.54
C SER A 161 -16.53 -14.75 47.18
N GLN A 162 -15.84 -13.77 46.57
CA GLN A 162 -16.45 -12.53 46.08
C GLN A 162 -17.52 -12.77 45.02
N ARG A 163 -17.26 -13.63 44.02
CA ARG A 163 -18.26 -14.00 43.01
C ARG A 163 -19.50 -14.64 43.64
N ARG A 164 -19.32 -15.50 44.66
CA ARG A 164 -20.41 -16.11 45.41
C ARG A 164 -21.20 -15.08 46.19
N ALA A 165 -20.53 -14.14 46.86
CA ALA A 165 -21.15 -13.03 47.58
C ALA A 165 -21.94 -12.08 46.64
N TRP A 166 -21.50 -11.94 45.39
CA TRP A 166 -22.20 -11.19 44.35
C TRP A 166 -23.24 -12.00 43.56
N HIS A 167 -23.54 -13.24 43.97
CA HIS A 167 -24.50 -14.12 43.30
C HIS A 167 -24.21 -14.36 41.79
N LEU A 168 -22.95 -14.28 41.38
CA LEU A 168 -22.55 -14.55 39.99
C LEU A 168 -22.48 -16.06 39.72
N PRO A 169 -23.01 -16.56 38.59
CA PRO A 169 -22.95 -17.97 38.25
C PRO A 169 -21.48 -18.41 38.05
N ALA A 170 -21.15 -19.58 38.60
CA ALA A 170 -19.86 -20.25 38.42
C ALA A 170 -20.06 -21.47 37.51
N THR A 171 -19.14 -21.69 36.57
CA THR A 171 -19.19 -22.89 35.72
C THR A 171 -18.76 -24.13 36.52
N THR A 172 -19.10 -25.33 36.04
CA THR A 172 -18.65 -26.59 36.66
C THR A 172 -17.12 -26.68 36.73
N ASN A 173 -16.43 -26.10 35.74
CA ASN A 173 -14.97 -26.04 35.68
C ASN A 173 -14.39 -25.06 36.72
N ASP A 174 -15.07 -23.93 36.95
CA ASP A 174 -14.71 -22.97 38.01
C ASP A 174 -14.81 -23.61 39.40
N LEU A 175 -15.86 -24.38 39.66
CA LEU A 175 -16.07 -25.07 40.94
C LEU A 175 -15.03 -26.16 41.18
N ALA A 176 -14.72 -26.97 40.16
CA ALA A 176 -13.69 -28.01 40.24
C ALA A 176 -12.29 -27.41 40.48
N ARG A 177 -11.96 -26.30 39.81
CA ARG A 177 -10.69 -25.59 40.00
C ARG A 177 -10.58 -24.96 41.39
N ALA A 178 -11.65 -24.32 41.87
CA ALA A 178 -11.70 -23.76 43.21
C ALA A 178 -11.47 -24.84 44.28
N GLU A 179 -12.10 -26.00 44.14
CA GLU A 179 -11.96 -27.12 45.07
C GLU A 179 -10.55 -27.72 45.06
N ALA A 180 -9.94 -27.88 43.88
CA ALA A 180 -8.54 -28.31 43.76
C ALA A 180 -7.57 -27.36 44.49
N ILE A 181 -7.75 -26.04 44.29
CA ILE A 181 -6.94 -25.01 44.96
C ILE A 181 -7.19 -25.04 46.48
N ARG A 182 -8.44 -25.25 46.93
CA ARG A 182 -8.73 -25.39 48.37
C ARG A 182 -8.02 -26.58 48.99
N GLN A 183 -8.03 -27.73 48.31
CA GLN A 183 -7.34 -28.93 48.79
C GLN A 183 -5.83 -28.74 48.86
N GLU A 184 -5.25 -28.07 47.86
CA GLU A 184 -3.81 -27.75 47.83
C GLU A 184 -3.42 -26.78 48.96
N LEU A 185 -4.22 -25.72 49.18
CA LEU A 185 -4.00 -24.79 50.28
C LEU A 185 -4.25 -25.44 51.66
N ALA A 186 -5.20 -26.36 51.77
CA ALA A 186 -5.47 -27.09 53.00
C ALA A 186 -4.29 -28.01 53.41
N ARG A 187 -3.62 -28.64 52.44
CA ARG A 187 -2.38 -29.42 52.70
C ARG A 187 -1.26 -28.55 53.29
N GLY A 188 -1.24 -27.25 53.00
CA GLY A 188 -0.29 -26.29 53.53
C GLY A 188 -0.69 -25.64 54.87
N ASN A 189 -1.79 -26.08 55.49
CA ASN A 189 -2.37 -25.49 56.70
C ASN A 189 -2.77 -24.01 56.55
N PHE A 190 -3.09 -23.57 55.33
CA PHE A 190 -3.59 -22.22 55.08
C PHE A 190 -5.07 -22.15 55.49
N GLY A 191 -5.55 -21.01 55.99
CA GLY A 191 -6.90 -20.86 56.57
C GLY A 191 -8.02 -20.86 55.54
N VAL A 192 -8.19 -21.95 54.76
CA VAL A 192 -9.07 -22.02 53.59
C VAL A 192 -10.58 -21.98 53.93
N ASN A 193 -10.95 -22.28 55.17
CA ASN A 193 -12.34 -22.29 55.64
C ASN A 193 -12.85 -20.93 56.14
N GLN A 194 -11.98 -19.90 56.19
CA GLN A 194 -12.37 -18.54 56.54
C GLN A 194 -12.43 -17.71 55.24
N ASP A 195 -13.50 -16.93 55.05
CA ASP A 195 -13.71 -16.09 53.86
C ASP A 195 -12.65 -14.96 53.67
N ASP A 196 -11.64 -14.87 54.54
CA ASP A 196 -10.61 -13.83 54.55
C ASP A 196 -9.19 -14.38 54.82
N ALA A 197 -8.81 -15.45 54.11
CA ALA A 197 -7.46 -16.02 54.20
C ALA A 197 -6.36 -15.08 53.68
N LEU A 198 -6.69 -14.20 52.72
CA LEU A 198 -5.80 -13.16 52.17
C LEU A 198 -6.18 -11.78 52.69
N VAL A 199 -5.45 -11.35 53.72
CA VAL A 199 -5.73 -10.13 54.49
C VAL A 199 -5.39 -8.87 53.70
N GLY A 200 -4.27 -8.87 52.97
CA GLY A 200 -3.85 -7.72 52.19
C GLY A 200 -2.69 -8.02 51.26
N VAL A 201 -2.63 -7.29 50.15
CA VAL A 201 -1.53 -7.33 49.16
C VAL A 201 -1.08 -5.89 48.96
N ASP A 202 0.23 -5.66 48.89
CA ASP A 202 0.76 -4.34 48.57
C ASP A 202 0.51 -3.97 47.09
N ARG A 203 0.67 -2.69 46.75
CA ARG A 203 0.39 -2.19 45.40
C ARG A 203 1.29 -2.82 44.32
N SER A 204 2.52 -3.15 44.69
CA SER A 204 3.52 -3.78 43.84
C SER A 204 3.43 -5.30 43.77
N HIS A 205 2.51 -5.93 44.52
CA HIS A 205 2.40 -7.38 44.66
C HIS A 205 3.73 -8.04 45.05
N SER A 206 4.58 -7.32 45.79
CA SER A 206 5.85 -7.78 46.34
C SER A 206 5.68 -8.33 47.75
N THR A 207 4.60 -7.95 48.45
CA THR A 207 4.31 -8.35 49.82
C THR A 207 2.84 -8.64 49.99
N PHE A 208 2.51 -9.73 50.69
CA PHE A 208 1.15 -9.98 51.12
C PHE A 208 1.07 -10.57 52.53
N LEU A 209 -0.09 -10.37 53.16
CA LEU A 209 -0.45 -10.89 54.47
C LEU A 209 -1.52 -11.97 54.32
N TYR A 210 -1.31 -13.12 54.96
CA TYR A 210 -2.25 -14.23 54.90
C TYR A 210 -2.40 -14.92 56.25
N ARG A 211 -3.53 -15.60 56.45
CA ARG A 211 -3.80 -16.38 57.67
C ARG A 211 -3.44 -17.86 57.48
N LYS A 212 -2.64 -18.38 58.39
CA LYS A 212 -2.28 -19.80 58.50
C LYS A 212 -2.87 -20.37 59.79
N VAL A 213 -3.40 -21.59 59.76
CA VAL A 213 -3.97 -22.25 60.95
C VAL A 213 -3.03 -23.34 61.41
N VAL A 214 -2.45 -23.22 62.60
CA VAL A 214 -1.55 -24.23 63.17
C VAL A 214 -2.12 -24.70 64.49
N ASN A 215 -2.33 -26.01 64.64
CA ASN A 215 -2.96 -26.61 65.83
C ASN A 215 -4.32 -25.96 66.22
N GLY A 216 -5.11 -25.57 65.20
CA GLY A 216 -6.42 -24.94 65.41
C GLY A 216 -6.37 -23.44 65.78
N LYS A 217 -5.19 -22.85 65.93
CA LYS A 217 -5.00 -21.42 66.25
C LYS A 217 -4.57 -20.62 65.02
N SER A 218 -5.10 -19.41 64.87
CA SER A 218 -4.81 -18.52 63.73
C SER A 218 -3.48 -17.79 63.90
N ARG A 219 -2.70 -17.73 62.80
CA ARG A 219 -1.42 -17.03 62.71
C ARG A 219 -1.41 -16.11 61.49
N LEU A 220 -1.03 -14.86 61.68
CA LEU A 220 -0.88 -13.87 60.61
C LEU A 220 0.55 -13.89 60.08
N MET A 221 0.69 -14.32 58.83
CA MET A 221 1.96 -14.46 58.14
C MET A 221 2.13 -13.33 57.13
N LYS A 222 3.35 -12.80 57.03
CA LYS A 222 3.79 -11.87 55.99
C LYS A 222 4.77 -12.55 55.07
N LEU A 223 4.48 -12.52 53.77
CA LEU A 223 5.35 -13.04 52.73
C LEU A 223 5.86 -11.87 51.88
N THR A 224 7.17 -11.76 51.68
CA THR A 224 7.81 -10.70 50.89
C THR A 224 8.76 -11.32 49.87
N VAL A 225 8.70 -10.89 48.60
CA VAL A 225 9.64 -11.28 47.55
C VAL A 225 10.79 -10.30 47.47
N ILE A 226 11.99 -10.85 47.34
CA ILE A 226 13.17 -10.13 46.88
C ILE A 226 13.46 -10.61 45.46
N PRO A 227 13.29 -9.76 44.44
CA PRO A 227 13.64 -10.12 43.08
C PRO A 227 15.16 -10.31 42.96
N SER A 228 15.60 -11.21 42.07
CA SER A 228 17.03 -11.38 41.78
C SER A 228 17.58 -10.16 41.04
N LEU A 229 18.90 -9.93 41.07
CA LEU A 229 19.54 -8.88 40.26
C LEU A 229 19.20 -9.01 38.77
N LYS A 230 19.15 -10.24 38.26
CA LYS A 230 18.79 -10.54 36.87
C LYS A 230 17.34 -10.17 36.56
N ASP A 231 16.42 -10.38 37.49
CA ASP A 231 15.02 -9.98 37.32
C ASP A 231 14.87 -8.46 37.37
N ILE A 232 15.60 -7.78 38.25
CA ILE A 232 15.65 -6.31 38.32
C ILE A 232 16.19 -5.74 37.02
N GLU A 233 17.30 -6.26 36.49
CA GLU A 233 17.87 -5.85 35.20
C GLU A 233 16.87 -6.05 34.06
N ARG A 234 16.16 -7.18 34.02
CA ARG A 234 15.14 -7.44 33.02
C ARG A 234 13.97 -6.46 33.10
N GLU A 235 13.46 -6.17 34.30
CA GLU A 235 12.35 -5.21 34.47
C GLU A 235 12.80 -3.77 34.21
N LEU A 236 14.04 -3.42 34.57
CA LEU A 236 14.65 -2.12 34.23
C LEU A 236 14.75 -1.97 32.71
N GLN A 237 15.26 -2.99 32.01
CA GLN A 237 15.34 -2.97 30.55
C GLN A 237 13.95 -2.79 29.91
N LYS A 238 12.93 -3.51 30.37
CA LYS A 238 11.54 -3.32 29.89
C LYS A 238 11.02 -1.91 30.16
N ALA A 239 11.32 -1.34 31.33
CA ALA A 239 10.89 0.01 31.68
C ALA A 239 11.59 1.07 30.82
N GLU A 240 12.89 0.92 30.56
CA GLU A 240 13.65 1.77 29.65
C GLU A 240 13.14 1.67 28.21
N GLU A 241 12.86 0.47 27.73
CA GLU A 241 12.26 0.24 26.41
C GLU A 241 10.86 0.89 26.30
N GLY A 242 10.00 0.69 27.30
CA GLY A 242 8.69 1.31 27.38
C GLY A 242 8.76 2.84 27.40
N TRP A 243 9.70 3.41 28.13
CA TRP A 243 9.96 4.84 28.15
C TRP A 243 10.40 5.37 26.77
N ARG A 244 11.31 4.66 26.08
CA ARG A 244 11.73 5.03 24.72
C ARG A 244 10.59 4.95 23.71
N VAL A 245 9.70 3.96 23.83
CA VAL A 245 8.50 3.84 22.97
C VAL A 245 7.57 5.03 23.18
N GLU A 246 7.31 5.41 24.43
CA GLU A 246 6.49 6.58 24.74
C GLU A 246 7.16 7.89 24.32
N GLN A 247 8.49 7.98 24.39
CA GLN A 247 9.22 9.12 23.84
C GLN A 247 9.05 9.22 22.32
N ALA A 248 9.14 8.11 21.58
CA ALA A 248 8.89 8.09 20.15
C ALA A 248 7.48 8.57 19.77
N ARG A 249 6.46 8.16 20.54
CA ARG A 249 5.09 8.67 20.38
C ARG A 249 4.98 10.16 20.63
N ARG A 250 5.61 10.65 21.70
CA ARG A 250 5.65 12.09 22.02
C ARG A 250 6.34 12.89 20.93
N ASP A 251 7.42 12.38 20.34
CA ASP A 251 8.10 13.06 19.24
C ASP A 251 7.21 13.19 18.00
N VAL A 252 6.39 12.18 17.69
CA VAL A 252 5.37 12.28 16.63
C VAL A 252 4.28 13.29 16.99
N ALA A 253 3.75 13.24 18.22
CA ALA A 253 2.73 14.17 18.68
C ALA A 253 3.20 15.65 18.66
N LEU A 254 4.50 15.88 18.90
CA LEU A 254 5.13 17.21 18.88
C LEU A 254 5.64 17.63 17.48
N ASN A 255 5.29 16.91 16.40
CA ASN A 255 5.77 17.13 15.03
C ASN A 255 7.32 17.09 14.89
N ARG A 256 8.03 16.40 15.79
CA ARG A 256 9.49 16.19 15.69
C ARG A 256 9.87 15.00 14.81
N SER A 257 8.93 14.06 14.63
CA SER A 257 9.01 12.95 13.68
C SER A 257 7.80 12.95 12.76
N SER A 258 7.96 12.44 11.53
CA SER A 258 6.89 12.37 10.52
C SER A 258 5.89 11.24 10.75
N ALA A 259 6.27 10.16 11.44
CA ALA A 259 5.41 9.09 11.91
C ALA A 259 6.19 8.13 12.83
N VAL A 260 5.48 7.20 13.48
CA VAL A 260 6.04 6.00 14.11
C VAL A 260 5.24 4.78 13.69
N ILE A 261 5.92 3.67 13.41
CA ILE A 261 5.29 2.39 13.07
C ILE A 261 5.59 1.37 14.15
N PHE A 262 4.55 0.67 14.60
CA PHE A 262 4.61 -0.46 15.50
C PHE A 262 4.25 -1.74 14.75
N LEU A 263 5.08 -2.77 14.93
CA LEU A 263 4.85 -4.12 14.44
C LEU A 263 4.76 -5.06 15.65
N ASN A 264 3.56 -5.55 15.90
CA ASN A 264 3.29 -6.57 16.91
C ASN A 264 3.26 -7.96 16.27
N GLU A 265 3.83 -8.95 16.95
CA GLU A 265 3.75 -10.35 16.53
C GLU A 265 2.28 -10.79 16.44
N ALA A 266 1.88 -11.49 15.38
CA ALA A 266 0.54 -12.07 15.30
C ALA A 266 0.56 -13.51 15.85
N LYS A 267 -0.08 -13.74 17.00
CA LYS A 267 -0.18 -15.07 17.62
C LYS A 267 -1.50 -15.72 17.27
N LEU A 268 -1.47 -16.97 16.80
CA LEU A 268 -2.69 -17.74 16.53
C LEU A 268 -3.17 -18.40 17.83
N VAL A 269 -4.27 -17.89 18.40
CA VAL A 269 -4.89 -18.39 19.63
C VAL A 269 -6.32 -18.80 19.29
N ASN A 270 -6.68 -20.07 19.51
CA ASN A 270 -8.01 -20.61 19.23
C ASN A 270 -8.52 -20.34 17.79
N GLY A 271 -7.62 -20.39 16.80
CA GLY A 271 -7.95 -20.13 15.39
C GLY A 271 -8.14 -18.65 15.02
N ARG A 272 -7.88 -17.72 15.94
CA ARG A 272 -7.90 -16.26 15.70
C ARG A 272 -6.51 -15.67 15.92
N TYR A 273 -6.17 -14.63 15.17
CA TYR A 273 -4.93 -13.90 15.41
C TYR A 273 -5.16 -12.87 16.51
N GLU A 274 -4.29 -12.89 17.52
CA GLU A 274 -4.23 -11.92 18.62
C GLU A 274 -2.90 -11.18 18.56
N ALA A 275 -2.91 -9.90 18.95
CA ALA A 275 -1.70 -9.08 18.99
C ALA A 275 -0.80 -9.52 20.14
N GLY A 276 0.41 -9.97 19.79
CA GLY A 276 1.48 -10.32 20.71
C GLY A 276 2.40 -9.14 21.03
N PRO A 277 3.58 -9.41 21.61
CA PRO A 277 4.57 -8.38 21.91
C PRO A 277 5.07 -7.68 20.65
N LEU A 278 5.72 -6.53 20.82
CA LEU A 278 6.43 -5.86 19.73
C LEU A 278 7.52 -6.78 19.18
N LEU A 279 7.72 -6.74 17.87
CA LEU A 279 8.77 -7.53 17.21
C LEU A 279 10.14 -7.14 17.77
N ALA A 280 10.93 -8.14 18.17
CA ALA A 280 12.29 -7.92 18.63
C ALA A 280 13.31 -8.53 17.65
N ALA A 281 14.47 -7.87 17.49
CA ALA A 281 15.61 -8.40 16.74
C ALA A 281 16.32 -9.52 17.53
N ALA A 282 17.36 -10.11 16.95
CA ALA A 282 18.12 -11.23 17.56
C ALA A 282 18.72 -10.91 18.95
N GLN A 283 18.89 -9.63 19.28
CA GLN A 283 19.40 -9.13 20.57
C GLN A 283 18.28 -8.66 21.53
N ASN A 284 17.03 -9.05 21.28
CA ASN A 284 15.84 -8.54 21.97
C ASN A 284 15.57 -7.03 21.78
N GLU A 285 16.26 -6.36 20.87
CA GLU A 285 16.01 -4.95 20.58
C GLU A 285 14.72 -4.76 19.79
N VAL A 286 13.83 -3.93 20.32
CA VAL A 286 12.53 -3.62 19.69
C VAL A 286 12.67 -2.51 18.63
N PHE A 287 13.60 -1.58 18.81
CA PHE A 287 13.82 -0.49 17.85
C PHE A 287 14.47 -1.02 16.56
N GLY A 288 13.93 -0.64 15.41
CA GLY A 288 14.36 -1.12 14.10
C GLY A 288 13.66 -2.41 13.65
N ALA A 289 13.13 -3.21 14.57
CA ALA A 289 12.34 -4.42 14.28
C ALA A 289 10.84 -4.19 14.52
N GLY A 290 10.44 -3.90 15.76
CA GLY A 290 9.06 -3.70 16.18
C GLY A 290 8.64 -2.24 16.28
N VAL A 291 9.59 -1.32 16.45
CA VAL A 291 9.35 0.14 16.52
C VAL A 291 10.23 0.82 15.48
N ILE A 292 9.60 1.46 14.50
CA ILE A 292 10.30 2.11 13.39
C ILE A 292 10.07 3.62 13.47
N THR A 293 11.13 4.36 13.78
CA THR A 293 11.14 5.83 13.93
C THR A 293 12.14 6.54 13.01
N ASN A 294 13.14 5.82 12.48
CA ASN A 294 14.16 6.39 11.59
C ASN A 294 13.58 6.66 10.20
N GLY A 295 13.75 7.88 9.68
CA GLY A 295 13.20 8.32 8.38
C GLY A 295 13.45 7.38 7.21
N ALA A 296 14.65 6.78 7.08
CA ALA A 296 14.94 5.85 5.98
C ALA A 296 14.18 4.52 6.11
N ASN A 297 14.16 3.95 7.32
CA ASN A 297 13.45 2.69 7.61
C ASN A 297 11.92 2.89 7.58
N LEU A 298 11.47 4.06 8.02
CA LEU A 298 10.07 4.48 7.97
C LEU A 298 9.59 4.56 6.52
N GLN A 299 10.35 5.24 5.65
CA GLN A 299 10.02 5.32 4.23
C GLN A 299 10.02 3.93 3.58
N ALA A 300 11.02 3.10 3.86
CA ALA A 300 11.08 1.73 3.34
C ALA A 300 9.87 0.89 3.76
N MET A 301 9.35 1.07 4.98
CA MET A 301 8.14 0.38 5.44
C MET A 301 6.87 0.94 4.78
N ILE A 302 6.75 2.26 4.64
CA ILE A 302 5.64 2.88 3.90
C ILE A 302 5.61 2.38 2.45
N ASP A 303 6.77 2.29 1.80
CA ASP A 303 6.87 1.78 0.44
C ASP A 303 6.45 0.30 0.36
N ARG A 304 6.75 -0.52 1.39
CA ARG A 304 6.23 -1.90 1.50
C ARG A 304 4.72 -1.93 1.65
N ILE A 305 4.14 -1.02 2.44
CA ILE A 305 2.69 -0.90 2.61
C ILE A 305 2.01 -0.51 1.30
N HIS A 306 2.57 0.45 0.55
CA HIS A 306 2.06 0.85 -0.77
C HIS A 306 2.16 -0.24 -1.84
N ARG A 307 2.93 -1.31 -1.59
CA ARG A 307 3.04 -2.49 -2.47
C ARG A 307 2.08 -3.62 -2.08
N LEU A 308 1.33 -3.48 -0.98
CA LEU A 308 0.29 -4.44 -0.62
C LEU A 308 -0.85 -4.42 -1.66
N PRO A 309 -1.64 -5.50 -1.77
CA PRO A 309 -2.88 -5.47 -2.55
C PRO A 309 -3.79 -4.30 -2.13
N VAL A 310 -4.54 -3.72 -3.07
CA VAL A 310 -5.36 -2.52 -2.81
C VAL A 310 -6.38 -2.72 -1.68
N LYS A 311 -6.88 -3.95 -1.53
CA LYS A 311 -7.79 -4.32 -0.44
C LYS A 311 -7.12 -4.23 0.93
N GLU A 312 -5.87 -4.67 1.03
CA GLU A 312 -5.07 -4.61 2.25
C GLU A 312 -4.74 -3.14 2.59
N GLN A 313 -4.36 -2.34 1.59
CA GLN A 313 -4.16 -0.89 1.76
C GLN A 313 -5.43 -0.19 2.24
N ALA A 314 -6.58 -0.52 1.65
CA ALA A 314 -7.88 0.02 2.06
C ALA A 314 -8.25 -0.41 3.48
N ARG A 315 -7.97 -1.66 3.88
CA ARG A 315 -8.21 -2.15 5.25
C ARG A 315 -7.37 -1.39 6.28
N ILE A 316 -6.08 -1.15 5.99
CA ILE A 316 -5.21 -0.35 6.85
C ILE A 316 -5.80 1.06 7.03
N LYS A 317 -6.23 1.71 5.95
CA LYS A 317 -6.86 3.03 6.01
C LYS A 317 -8.18 3.03 6.78
N LEU A 318 -9.06 2.04 6.54
CA LEU A 318 -10.35 1.91 7.25
C LEU A 318 -10.17 1.80 8.77
N ASN A 319 -9.15 1.05 9.19
CA ASN A 319 -8.81 0.89 10.61
C ASN A 319 -8.00 2.07 11.18
N ASN A 320 -7.95 3.21 10.47
CA ASN A 320 -7.15 4.39 10.85
C ASN A 320 -5.69 4.04 11.15
N PHE A 321 -5.12 3.13 10.36
CA PHE A 321 -3.76 2.62 10.52
C PHE A 321 -3.51 1.99 11.90
N SER A 322 -4.54 1.51 12.60
CA SER A 322 -4.42 0.88 13.92
C SER A 322 -4.57 -0.63 13.84
N ALA A 323 -3.69 -1.35 14.55
CA ALA A 323 -3.75 -2.79 14.82
C ALA A 323 -4.30 -3.62 13.65
N THR A 324 -3.80 -3.37 12.44
CA THR A 324 -4.26 -4.07 11.25
C THR A 324 -3.36 -5.26 10.99
N LEU A 325 -3.94 -6.47 10.98
CA LEU A 325 -3.21 -7.66 10.59
C LEU A 325 -2.75 -7.50 9.14
N VAL A 326 -1.47 -7.66 8.87
CA VAL A 326 -0.87 -7.56 7.53
C VAL A 326 0.17 -8.66 7.37
N GLU A 327 0.39 -9.09 6.14
CA GLU A 327 1.46 -10.04 5.81
C GLU A 327 2.57 -9.31 5.07
N LEU A 328 3.71 -9.15 5.74
CA LEU A 328 4.83 -8.36 5.26
C LEU A 328 6.15 -9.12 5.42
N LEU A 329 7.16 -8.71 4.67
CA LEU A 329 8.54 -9.12 4.95
C LEU A 329 9.02 -8.36 6.20
N PRO A 330 9.60 -9.04 7.20
CA PRO A 330 10.13 -8.36 8.38
C PRO A 330 11.25 -7.37 8.03
N PRO A 331 11.51 -6.36 8.88
CA PRO A 331 12.73 -5.56 8.79
C PRO A 331 13.95 -6.49 8.88
N GLY A 332 14.86 -6.43 7.89
CA GLY A 332 16.01 -7.35 7.77
C GLY A 332 15.87 -8.47 6.73
N GLY A 333 14.70 -8.64 6.10
CA GLY A 333 14.48 -9.68 5.08
C GLY A 333 14.05 -11.04 5.66
N GLY A 334 13.82 -12.03 4.80
CA GLY A 334 13.33 -13.37 5.19
C GLY A 334 12.00 -13.73 4.54
N GLU A 335 11.23 -14.63 5.15
CA GLU A 335 9.90 -15.01 4.68
C GLU A 335 8.83 -14.00 5.10
N ARG A 336 7.74 -13.92 4.34
CA ARG A 336 6.57 -13.12 4.72
C ARG A 336 5.95 -13.72 5.99
N ARG A 337 5.68 -12.85 6.97
CA ARG A 337 5.03 -13.24 8.24
C ARG A 337 3.90 -12.26 8.53
N LYS A 338 2.95 -12.71 9.34
CA LYS A 338 1.81 -11.90 9.76
C LYS A 338 2.17 -11.06 10.98
N PHE A 339 1.82 -9.78 10.92
CA PHE A 339 2.04 -8.80 11.99
C PHE A 339 0.79 -7.96 12.17
N PHE A 340 0.58 -7.44 13.38
CA PHE A 340 -0.34 -6.34 13.60
C PHE A 340 0.43 -5.02 13.41
N LEU A 341 0.06 -4.28 12.37
CA LEU A 341 0.63 -2.99 12.00
C LEU A 341 -0.17 -1.87 12.66
N THR A 342 0.52 -0.98 13.38
CA THR A 342 -0.03 0.32 13.81
C THR A 342 0.88 1.44 13.31
N MET A 343 0.33 2.48 12.70
CA MET A 343 1.06 3.70 12.33
C MET A 343 0.41 4.89 13.03
N GLU A 344 1.24 5.69 13.68
CA GLU A 344 0.80 6.94 14.30
C GLU A 344 1.43 8.10 13.53
N PHE A 345 0.59 9.06 13.14
CA PHE A 345 0.98 10.26 12.41
C PHE A 345 0.81 11.51 13.30
N PRO A 346 1.56 12.59 13.03
CA PRO A 346 1.38 13.85 13.72
C PRO A 346 -0.02 14.42 13.50
N GLY A 347 -0.59 15.08 14.52
CA GLY A 347 -1.93 15.68 14.42
C GLY A 347 -2.01 16.94 13.55
N GLY A 348 -0.87 17.60 13.29
CA GLY A 348 -0.78 18.83 12.51
C GLY A 348 -0.74 18.62 11.00
N ALA A 349 -0.37 19.67 10.26
CA ALA A 349 -0.11 19.57 8.83
C ALA A 349 1.19 18.79 8.59
N VAL A 350 1.11 17.67 7.86
CA VAL A 350 2.25 16.79 7.58
C VAL A 350 2.54 16.79 6.09
N ARG A 351 3.80 17.02 5.74
CA ARG A 351 4.30 16.89 4.38
C ARG A 351 5.03 15.56 4.25
N GLN A 352 4.56 14.72 3.34
CA GLN A 352 5.18 13.43 3.03
C GLN A 352 5.63 13.42 1.57
N GLN A 353 6.81 12.87 1.32
CA GLN A 353 7.23 12.54 -0.04
C GLN A 353 7.02 11.06 -0.28
N SER A 354 6.47 10.71 -1.43
CA SER A 354 6.26 9.32 -1.83
C SER A 354 6.47 9.20 -3.33
N ARG A 355 6.78 7.99 -3.79
CA ARG A 355 6.77 7.67 -5.22
C ARG A 355 5.50 6.90 -5.52
N ASN A 356 4.72 7.38 -6.48
CA ASN A 356 3.51 6.70 -6.91
C ASN A 356 3.89 5.42 -7.66
N PRO A 357 3.46 4.23 -7.21
CA PRO A 357 3.88 2.96 -7.82
C PRO A 357 3.29 2.72 -9.22
N LEU A 358 2.19 3.39 -9.58
CA LEU A 358 1.54 3.22 -10.89
C LEU A 358 2.11 4.18 -11.94
N THR A 359 2.48 5.40 -11.53
CA THR A 359 2.97 6.44 -12.44
C THR A 359 4.50 6.56 -12.41
N GLY A 360 5.16 6.11 -11.34
CA GLY A 360 6.58 6.33 -11.09
C GLY A 360 6.93 7.77 -10.72
N GLU A 361 5.96 8.68 -10.68
CA GLU A 361 6.18 10.08 -10.31
C GLU A 361 6.44 10.21 -8.81
N THR A 362 7.35 11.10 -8.45
CA THR A 362 7.55 11.48 -7.05
C THR A 362 6.59 12.61 -6.70
N GLU A 363 5.79 12.37 -5.67
CA GLU A 363 4.73 13.25 -5.21
C GLU A 363 5.06 13.79 -3.81
N THR A 364 4.76 15.06 -3.56
CA THR A 364 4.60 15.58 -2.20
C THR A 364 3.12 15.55 -1.84
N GLN A 365 2.79 14.83 -0.79
CA GLN A 365 1.46 14.75 -0.21
C GLN A 365 1.39 15.63 1.04
N HIS A 366 0.37 16.47 1.14
CA HIS A 366 0.08 17.30 2.31
C HIS A 366 -1.17 16.77 2.99
N TYR A 367 -0.99 16.34 4.23
CA TYR A 367 -2.06 15.86 5.08
C TYR A 367 -2.40 16.92 6.13
N GLU A 368 -3.68 17.13 6.40
CA GLU A 368 -4.17 17.95 7.50
C GLU A 368 -5.22 17.15 8.26
N HIS A 369 -5.06 16.99 9.57
CA HIS A 369 -5.94 16.17 10.41
C HIS A 369 -6.15 14.74 9.86
N GLY A 370 -5.09 14.15 9.27
CA GLY A 370 -5.13 12.82 8.67
C GLY A 370 -5.76 12.74 7.27
N LEU A 371 -6.25 13.86 6.70
CA LEU A 371 -6.85 13.90 5.36
C LEU A 371 -5.86 14.44 4.34
N LEU A 372 -5.77 13.79 3.17
CA LEU A 372 -4.92 14.23 2.07
C LEU A 372 -5.51 15.48 1.40
N LYS A 373 -5.06 16.67 1.78
CA LYS A 373 -5.58 17.93 1.23
C LYS A 373 -4.94 18.33 -0.10
N ARG A 374 -3.69 17.95 -0.32
CA ARG A 374 -2.95 18.38 -1.51
C ARG A 374 -1.92 17.35 -1.96
N VAL A 375 -1.83 17.13 -3.26
CA VAL A 375 -0.76 16.34 -3.91
C VAL A 375 -0.04 17.23 -4.90
N VAL A 376 1.28 17.28 -4.83
CA VAL A 376 2.12 18.12 -5.68
C VAL A 376 3.15 17.25 -6.40
N THR A 377 3.21 17.35 -7.71
CA THR A 377 4.29 16.80 -8.54
C THR A 377 5.05 17.93 -9.22
N GLU A 378 6.07 17.61 -10.03
CA GLU A 378 6.75 18.61 -10.85
C GLU A 378 5.79 19.33 -11.83
N LYS A 379 4.70 18.66 -12.24
CA LYS A 379 3.81 19.16 -13.29
C LYS A 379 2.44 19.59 -12.79
N ARG A 380 1.98 19.08 -11.64
CA ARG A 380 0.61 19.31 -11.17
C ARG A 380 0.50 19.59 -9.69
N ILE A 381 -0.52 20.35 -9.34
CA ILE A 381 -0.99 20.55 -7.97
C ILE A 381 -2.45 20.10 -7.93
N VAL A 382 -2.72 19.03 -7.20
CA VAL A 382 -4.07 18.54 -6.92
C VAL A 382 -4.48 19.02 -5.54
N GLU A 383 -5.60 19.70 -5.43
CA GLU A 383 -6.23 20.12 -4.18
C GLU A 383 -7.51 19.32 -3.98
N ILE A 384 -7.76 18.85 -2.75
CA ILE A 384 -8.89 17.99 -2.40
C ILE A 384 -9.67 18.62 -1.25
N ASP A 385 -10.95 18.91 -1.51
CA ASP A 385 -11.88 19.52 -0.58
C ASP A 385 -12.72 18.42 0.10
N TYR A 386 -12.89 18.50 1.42
CA TYR A 386 -13.63 17.52 2.21
C TYR A 386 -14.78 18.18 2.96
N SER A 387 -15.86 17.43 3.20
CA SER A 387 -16.97 17.83 4.06
C SER A 387 -16.60 17.75 5.55
N GLU A 388 -17.48 18.22 6.43
CA GLU A 388 -17.36 18.07 7.88
C GLU A 388 -17.28 16.60 8.34
N ARG A 389 -17.79 15.66 7.52
CA ARG A 389 -17.71 14.21 7.77
C ARG A 389 -16.44 13.57 7.22
N ALA A 390 -15.46 14.36 6.81
CA ALA A 390 -14.23 13.89 6.17
C ALA A 390 -14.45 13.14 4.84
N GLU A 391 -15.55 13.43 4.14
CA GLU A 391 -15.85 12.86 2.83
C GLU A 391 -15.39 13.81 1.72
N GLU A 392 -14.74 13.28 0.67
CA GLU A 392 -14.29 14.11 -0.45
C GLU A 392 -15.49 14.72 -1.20
N THR A 393 -15.49 16.03 -1.38
CA THR A 393 -16.57 16.77 -2.07
C THR A 393 -16.17 17.23 -3.46
N ARG A 394 -14.90 17.58 -3.65
CA ARG A 394 -14.35 18.12 -4.89
C ARG A 394 -12.84 17.91 -4.92
N SER A 395 -12.29 17.79 -6.13
CA SER A 395 -10.87 17.98 -6.35
C SER A 395 -10.60 18.94 -7.51
N ARG A 396 -9.47 19.63 -7.48
CA ARG A 396 -9.01 20.58 -8.51
C ARG A 396 -7.57 20.26 -8.86
N THR A 397 -7.28 20.14 -10.14
CA THR A 397 -5.92 19.88 -10.65
C THR A 397 -5.44 21.11 -11.41
N HIS A 398 -4.41 21.76 -10.89
CA HIS A 398 -3.72 22.89 -11.52
C HIS A 398 -2.41 22.43 -12.16
N PHE A 399 -1.99 23.13 -13.21
CA PHE A 399 -0.61 23.03 -13.68
C PHE A 399 0.33 23.63 -12.64
N ASN A 400 1.48 22.99 -12.38
CA ASN A 400 2.49 23.54 -11.47
C ASN A 400 3.46 24.42 -12.27
N LEU A 401 3.45 25.73 -12.01
CA LEU A 401 4.41 26.68 -12.59
C LEU A 401 5.72 26.78 -11.79
N GLY A 402 5.74 26.19 -10.59
CA GLY A 402 6.89 26.17 -9.68
C GLY A 402 7.63 24.84 -9.72
N SER A 403 8.20 24.46 -8.58
CA SER A 403 8.76 23.11 -8.37
C SER A 403 7.88 22.31 -7.42
N ARG A 404 8.18 21.03 -7.22
CA ARG A 404 7.53 20.23 -6.19
C ARG A 404 7.75 20.77 -4.77
N GLU A 405 8.95 21.28 -4.47
CA GLU A 405 9.32 21.85 -3.16
C GLU A 405 8.61 23.20 -2.92
N ARG A 406 8.50 24.01 -3.98
CA ARG A 406 7.89 25.34 -3.99
C ARG A 406 6.80 25.42 -5.06
N PRO A 407 5.62 24.83 -4.81
CA PRO A 407 4.56 24.76 -5.80
C PRO A 407 3.90 26.11 -6.04
N ILE A 408 3.71 26.47 -7.31
CA ILE A 408 3.00 27.67 -7.73
C ILE A 408 1.79 27.24 -8.58
N PRO A 409 0.54 27.43 -8.10
CA PRO A 409 -0.64 27.03 -8.85
C PRO A 409 -0.78 27.88 -10.11
N GLY A 410 -0.77 27.21 -11.26
CA GLY A 410 -1.07 27.78 -12.55
C GLY A 410 -2.53 27.58 -12.97
N PRO A 411 -2.79 27.57 -14.30
CA PRO A 411 -4.11 27.34 -14.85
C PRO A 411 -4.75 26.04 -14.35
N LEU A 412 -6.08 26.08 -14.16
CA LEU A 412 -6.87 24.91 -13.81
C LEU A 412 -6.97 23.98 -15.02
N LEU A 413 -6.47 22.75 -14.87
CA LEU A 413 -6.49 21.72 -15.91
C LEU A 413 -7.77 20.90 -15.86
N SER A 414 -8.16 20.46 -14.67
CA SER A 414 -9.40 19.71 -14.47
C SER A 414 -9.98 19.92 -13.07
N GLU A 415 -11.27 19.70 -12.94
CA GLU A 415 -11.95 19.65 -11.66
C GLU A 415 -12.91 18.48 -11.58
N THR A 416 -13.15 18.00 -10.36
CA THR A 416 -14.14 16.97 -10.09
C THR A 416 -15.13 17.43 -9.04
N ARG A 417 -16.37 16.94 -9.11
CA ARG A 417 -17.36 17.04 -8.04
C ARG A 417 -17.83 15.66 -7.67
N THR A 418 -17.79 15.33 -6.39
CA THR A 418 -18.30 14.07 -5.89
C THR A 418 -19.81 14.04 -6.02
N LEU A 419 -20.34 12.97 -6.63
CA LEU A 419 -21.77 12.74 -6.78
C LEU A 419 -22.28 11.83 -5.67
N GLU A 420 -21.61 10.70 -5.47
CA GLU A 420 -22.04 9.64 -4.55
C GLU A 420 -20.81 9.02 -3.88
N ILE A 421 -20.95 8.66 -2.61
CA ILE A 421 -19.97 7.92 -1.82
C ILE A 421 -20.66 6.70 -1.26
N TRP A 422 -20.01 5.55 -1.42
CA TRP A 422 -20.37 4.30 -0.77
C TRP A 422 -19.28 3.95 0.22
N HIS A 423 -19.67 3.30 1.32
CA HIS A 423 -18.76 2.89 2.37
C HIS A 423 -18.60 1.35 2.34
N PRO A 424 -17.90 0.78 1.34
CA PRO A 424 -17.65 -0.65 1.31
C PRO A 424 -16.79 -1.04 2.52
N ASP A 425 -17.04 -2.21 3.09
CA ASP A 425 -16.27 -2.76 4.21
C ASP A 425 -15.16 -3.69 3.67
N PRO A 426 -13.91 -3.21 3.50
CA PRO A 426 -12.81 -4.02 3.02
C PRO A 426 -12.39 -5.13 4.01
N GLY A 427 -12.88 -5.10 5.26
CA GLY A 427 -12.64 -6.12 6.28
C GLY A 427 -13.34 -7.45 6.00
N LYS A 428 -14.38 -7.46 5.14
CA LYS A 428 -15.06 -8.70 4.74
C LYS A 428 -14.18 -9.53 3.82
N ALA A 429 -14.10 -10.85 4.09
CA ALA A 429 -13.30 -11.79 3.29
C ALA A 429 -13.60 -11.69 1.78
N ASN A 430 -14.86 -11.46 1.40
CA ASN A 430 -15.33 -11.37 0.02
C ASN A 430 -15.55 -9.93 -0.49
N ALA A 431 -15.00 -8.90 0.17
CA ALA A 431 -15.07 -7.53 -0.35
C ALA A 431 -14.41 -7.46 -1.74
N ASP A 432 -15.21 -7.13 -2.76
CA ASP A 432 -14.76 -6.95 -4.14
C ASP A 432 -14.21 -5.52 -4.30
N PRO A 433 -12.91 -5.35 -4.63
CA PRO A 433 -12.31 -4.03 -4.79
C PRO A 433 -12.87 -3.23 -5.98
N HIS A 434 -13.64 -3.86 -6.88
CA HIS A 434 -14.32 -3.20 -8.00
C HIS A 434 -15.69 -2.64 -7.65
N GLN A 435 -16.22 -2.91 -6.45
CA GLN A 435 -17.47 -2.29 -6.02
C GLN A 435 -17.29 -0.77 -5.94
N PRO A 436 -18.29 0.01 -6.39
CA PRO A 436 -18.24 1.47 -6.27
C PRO A 436 -17.98 1.91 -4.83
N ALA A 437 -17.04 2.82 -4.66
CA ALA A 437 -16.71 3.48 -3.40
C ALA A 437 -16.92 5.00 -3.51
N ILE A 438 -16.61 5.60 -4.66
CA ILE A 438 -16.88 7.01 -4.92
C ILE A 438 -17.16 7.22 -6.40
N SER A 439 -18.15 8.05 -6.72
CA SER A 439 -18.37 8.52 -8.09
C SER A 439 -18.26 10.03 -8.18
N LYS A 440 -17.62 10.49 -9.24
CA LYS A 440 -17.25 11.88 -9.46
C LYS A 440 -17.64 12.31 -10.86
N LEU A 441 -18.12 13.54 -10.99
CA LEU A 441 -18.25 14.22 -12.27
C LEU A 441 -16.97 15.01 -12.52
N LYS A 442 -16.24 14.70 -13.58
CA LYS A 442 -14.98 15.34 -13.95
C LYS A 442 -15.16 16.20 -15.18
N PHE A 443 -14.54 17.37 -15.16
CA PHE A 443 -14.41 18.27 -16.30
C PHE A 443 -12.94 18.57 -16.54
N ASP A 444 -12.48 18.33 -17.75
CA ASP A 444 -11.16 18.72 -18.22
C ASP A 444 -11.29 20.01 -19.03
N HIS A 445 -10.66 21.09 -18.55
CA HIS A 445 -10.75 22.41 -19.15
C HIS A 445 -9.83 22.57 -20.38
N VAL A 446 -8.88 21.66 -20.57
CA VAL A 446 -7.93 21.69 -21.69
C VAL A 446 -8.45 20.85 -22.86
N THR A 447 -8.97 19.66 -22.58
CA THR A 447 -9.56 18.77 -23.59
C THR A 447 -11.06 19.01 -23.80
N GLY A 448 -11.73 19.72 -22.90
CA GLY A 448 -13.19 19.91 -22.95
C GLY A 448 -13.99 18.63 -22.68
N LEU A 449 -13.33 17.54 -22.26
CA LEU A 449 -13.98 16.28 -21.94
C LEU A 449 -14.70 16.39 -20.59
N ALA A 450 -15.96 15.94 -20.57
CA ALA A 450 -16.72 15.76 -19.35
C ALA A 450 -17.05 14.27 -19.18
N SER A 451 -16.82 13.72 -17.99
CA SER A 451 -17.06 12.32 -17.71
C SER A 451 -17.56 12.08 -16.29
N ARG A 452 -18.34 11.03 -16.10
CA ARG A 452 -18.61 10.44 -14.78
C ARG A 452 -17.61 9.32 -14.54
N GLU A 453 -16.74 9.50 -13.56
CA GLU A 453 -15.74 8.53 -13.14
C GLU A 453 -16.19 7.86 -11.84
N THR A 454 -16.34 6.53 -11.87
CA THR A 454 -16.66 5.72 -10.69
C THR A 454 -15.44 4.91 -10.29
N TYR A 455 -15.05 5.01 -9.04
CA TYR A 455 -13.89 4.37 -8.45
C TYR A 455 -14.34 3.29 -7.47
N GLY A 456 -13.60 2.18 -7.44
CA GLY A 456 -13.65 1.22 -6.33
C GLY A 456 -12.54 1.52 -5.31
N LEU A 457 -11.83 0.50 -4.86
CA LEU A 457 -10.66 0.65 -3.98
C LEU A 457 -9.36 1.01 -4.73
N PHE A 458 -9.45 1.25 -6.04
CA PHE A 458 -8.32 1.55 -6.92
C PHE A 458 -8.10 3.06 -7.10
N ALA A 459 -6.87 3.45 -7.45
CA ALA A 459 -6.56 4.85 -7.78
C ALA A 459 -7.10 5.29 -9.15
N LEU A 460 -7.42 4.34 -10.04
CA LEU A 460 -8.01 4.56 -11.36
C LEU A 460 -9.48 4.14 -11.37
N PRO A 461 -10.33 4.77 -12.20
CA PRO A 461 -11.76 4.49 -12.22
C PRO A 461 -12.06 3.09 -12.77
N VAL A 462 -12.95 2.37 -12.07
CA VAL A 462 -13.51 1.08 -12.51
C VAL A 462 -14.60 1.24 -13.55
N ALA A 463 -15.20 2.43 -13.65
CA ALA A 463 -16.06 2.79 -14.76
C ALA A 463 -15.92 4.28 -15.12
N VAL A 464 -16.00 4.58 -16.41
CA VAL A 464 -16.00 5.95 -16.94
C VAL A 464 -17.13 6.08 -17.95
N ALA A 465 -18.02 7.06 -17.79
CA ALA A 465 -19.05 7.37 -18.76
C ALA A 465 -18.83 8.78 -19.31
N ASP A 466 -18.77 8.91 -20.64
CA ASP A 466 -18.71 10.20 -21.34
C ASP A 466 -19.95 10.38 -22.25
N ASP A 467 -19.88 11.31 -23.21
CA ASP A 467 -20.99 11.62 -24.10
C ASP A 467 -21.27 10.54 -25.17
N GLN A 468 -20.31 9.65 -25.43
CA GLN A 468 -20.37 8.59 -26.44
C GLN A 468 -20.36 7.18 -25.85
N PHE A 469 -19.59 6.95 -24.80
CA PHE A 469 -19.21 5.63 -24.34
C PHE A 469 -19.31 5.48 -22.81
N ILE A 470 -19.49 4.21 -22.39
CA ILE A 470 -19.35 3.76 -21.02
C ILE A 470 -18.27 2.68 -21.01
N MET A 471 -17.14 2.99 -20.39
CA MET A 471 -16.02 2.10 -20.17
C MET A 471 -16.16 1.42 -18.80
N ARG A 472 -15.90 0.12 -18.75
CA ARG A 472 -15.76 -0.67 -17.51
C ARG A 472 -14.40 -1.31 -17.47
N ASN A 473 -13.63 -1.03 -16.43
CA ASN A 473 -12.25 -1.46 -16.27
C ASN A 473 -12.14 -2.57 -15.21
N ARG A 474 -11.25 -3.52 -15.47
CA ARG A 474 -10.81 -4.55 -14.53
C ARG A 474 -9.32 -4.37 -14.24
N PHE A 475 -9.01 -4.40 -12.97
CA PHE A 475 -7.65 -4.27 -12.47
C PHE A 475 -7.27 -5.52 -11.68
N ASN A 476 -5.98 -5.85 -11.67
CA ASN A 476 -5.47 -6.88 -10.78
C ASN A 476 -5.50 -6.41 -9.30
N SER A 477 -5.10 -7.28 -8.37
CA SER A 477 -5.07 -6.97 -6.93
C SER A 477 -4.19 -5.78 -6.53
N TYR A 478 -3.32 -5.30 -7.43
CA TYR A 478 -2.41 -4.16 -7.23
C TYR A 478 -2.85 -2.89 -7.97
N GLY A 479 -3.97 -2.91 -8.69
CA GLY A 479 -4.47 -1.75 -9.44
C GLY A 479 -3.88 -1.58 -10.84
N ILE A 480 -3.21 -2.60 -11.39
CA ILE A 480 -2.73 -2.60 -12.78
C ILE A 480 -3.86 -3.03 -13.70
N PHE A 481 -4.03 -2.31 -14.82
CA PHE A 481 -5.07 -2.58 -15.81
C PHE A 481 -4.91 -3.98 -16.43
N GLN A 482 -5.97 -4.79 -16.38
CA GLN A 482 -6.01 -6.13 -16.98
C GLN A 482 -6.87 -6.17 -18.24
N SER A 483 -8.07 -5.62 -18.16
CA SER A 483 -9.00 -5.61 -19.29
C SER A 483 -10.07 -4.55 -19.11
N GLY A 484 -10.80 -4.27 -20.17
CA GLY A 484 -11.97 -3.41 -20.12
C GLY A 484 -12.92 -3.67 -21.28
N SER A 485 -14.18 -3.29 -21.07
CA SER A 485 -15.18 -3.24 -22.14
C SER A 485 -15.69 -1.81 -22.28
N VAL A 486 -15.88 -1.40 -23.52
CA VAL A 486 -16.43 -0.08 -23.85
C VAL A 486 -17.72 -0.31 -24.62
N VAL A 487 -18.82 0.13 -24.02
CA VAL A 487 -20.15 0.09 -24.63
C VAL A 487 -20.57 1.50 -25.03
N GLU A 488 -21.50 1.61 -25.95
CA GLU A 488 -22.14 2.87 -26.29
C GLU A 488 -22.95 3.44 -25.11
N ASN A 489 -22.95 4.76 -24.93
CA ASN A 489 -23.82 5.45 -23.96
C ASN A 489 -25.19 5.75 -24.58
N GLY A 490 -26.01 4.71 -24.65
CA GLY A 490 -27.40 4.67 -25.12
C GLY A 490 -27.70 3.36 -25.86
N ALA A 491 -28.96 2.94 -25.89
CA ALA A 491 -29.38 1.73 -26.62
C ALA A 491 -30.14 2.06 -27.91
N ALA A 492 -30.76 3.24 -28.00
CA ALA A 492 -31.51 3.71 -29.15
C ALA A 492 -31.30 5.21 -29.44
N GLU A 493 -31.73 5.69 -30.60
CA GLU A 493 -31.62 7.10 -31.03
C GLU A 493 -32.08 8.13 -29.99
N PRO A 494 -33.22 7.94 -29.28
CA PRO A 494 -33.62 8.85 -28.21
C PRO A 494 -32.56 8.97 -27.09
N ASP A 495 -31.89 7.86 -26.74
CA ASP A 495 -30.85 7.86 -25.70
C ASP A 495 -29.62 8.64 -26.14
N PHE A 496 -29.30 8.59 -27.44
CA PHE A 496 -28.18 9.32 -28.05
C PHE A 496 -28.46 10.81 -28.18
N ALA A 497 -29.73 11.20 -28.30
CA ALA A 497 -30.15 12.60 -28.37
C ALA A 497 -30.24 13.29 -27.00
N ARG A 498 -30.15 12.54 -25.89
CA ARG A 498 -30.18 13.09 -24.52
C ARG A 498 -29.10 14.16 -24.31
N ALA A 499 -29.41 15.14 -23.47
CA ALA A 499 -28.45 16.17 -23.08
C ALA A 499 -27.22 15.55 -22.39
N LEU A 500 -26.06 16.19 -22.54
CA LEU A 500 -24.80 15.71 -21.97
C LEU A 500 -24.93 15.42 -20.46
N SER A 501 -25.53 16.33 -19.70
CA SER A 501 -25.73 16.15 -18.25
C SER A 501 -26.50 14.88 -17.92
N GLU A 502 -27.53 14.55 -18.70
CA GLU A 502 -28.33 13.35 -18.50
C GLU A 502 -27.55 12.08 -18.85
N LYS A 503 -26.76 12.10 -19.93
CA LYS A 503 -25.87 10.99 -20.31
C LYS A 503 -24.81 10.69 -19.27
N LEU A 504 -24.29 11.72 -18.59
CA LEU A 504 -23.27 11.57 -17.55
C LEU A 504 -23.88 11.10 -16.23
N LEU A 505 -25.02 11.67 -15.82
CA LEU A 505 -25.67 11.33 -14.55
C LEU A 505 -26.38 9.98 -14.61
N ASN A 506 -27.03 9.66 -15.74
CA ASN A 506 -27.79 8.44 -15.96
C ASN A 506 -27.31 7.72 -17.24
N PRO A 507 -26.09 7.16 -17.22
CA PRO A 507 -25.53 6.47 -18.37
C PRO A 507 -26.36 5.22 -18.70
N VAL A 508 -26.65 5.01 -19.99
CA VAL A 508 -27.43 3.85 -20.47
C VAL A 508 -26.50 2.96 -21.27
N ALA A 509 -26.29 1.72 -20.83
CA ALA A 509 -25.40 0.78 -21.50
C ALA A 509 -26.04 0.26 -22.80
N GLY A 510 -25.40 0.55 -23.93
CA GLY A 510 -25.76 0.04 -25.26
C GLY A 510 -24.96 -1.17 -25.70
N ARG A 511 -24.70 -1.22 -27.00
CA ARG A 511 -23.88 -2.27 -27.65
C ARG A 511 -22.40 -2.12 -27.28
N GLU A 512 -21.71 -3.24 -27.10
CA GLU A 512 -20.24 -3.26 -26.94
C GLU A 512 -19.56 -2.80 -28.23
N ARG A 513 -18.73 -1.75 -28.14
CA ARG A 513 -18.00 -1.17 -29.27
C ARG A 513 -16.53 -1.59 -29.27
N PHE A 514 -15.87 -1.50 -28.11
CA PHE A 514 -14.46 -1.84 -27.98
C PHE A 514 -14.23 -2.85 -26.86
N ARG A 515 -13.32 -3.79 -27.11
CA ARG A 515 -12.74 -4.66 -26.09
C ARG A 515 -11.28 -4.27 -25.88
N LEU A 516 -10.88 -4.17 -24.63
CA LEU A 516 -9.55 -3.73 -24.23
C LEU A 516 -8.88 -4.86 -23.45
N ASN A 517 -7.71 -5.30 -23.89
CA ASN A 517 -6.91 -6.29 -23.20
C ASN A 517 -5.56 -5.67 -22.83
N GLY A 518 -5.20 -5.70 -21.55
CA GLY A 518 -3.86 -5.33 -21.13
C GLY A 518 -2.86 -6.37 -21.62
N THR A 519 -1.80 -5.94 -22.30
CA THR A 519 -0.71 -6.86 -22.72
C THR A 519 0.24 -7.21 -21.57
N ALA A 520 0.04 -6.60 -20.40
CA ALA A 520 0.78 -6.84 -19.16
C ALA A 520 0.38 -8.15 -18.44
N GLY A 521 -0.14 -9.13 -19.17
CA GLY A 521 -0.77 -10.37 -18.64
C GLY A 521 0.12 -11.25 -17.75
N GLU A 522 1.42 -10.97 -17.65
CA GLU A 522 2.38 -11.73 -16.83
C GLU A 522 2.87 -11.00 -15.56
N LEU A 523 2.27 -9.86 -15.20
CA LEU A 523 2.71 -9.09 -14.02
C LEU A 523 1.90 -9.48 -12.77
N ALA A 524 2.21 -10.67 -12.25
CA ALA A 524 1.57 -11.26 -11.08
C ALA A 524 2.07 -10.69 -9.73
N ASP A 525 3.18 -9.94 -9.71
CA ASP A 525 3.87 -9.59 -8.46
C ASP A 525 4.31 -8.14 -8.30
N SER A 526 4.36 -7.73 -7.03
CA SER A 526 4.73 -6.39 -6.53
C SER A 526 6.11 -5.86 -6.97
N SER A 527 7.00 -6.73 -7.49
CA SER A 527 8.35 -6.35 -7.92
C SER A 527 8.36 -5.44 -9.15
N PHE A 528 7.34 -5.49 -10.00
CA PHE A 528 7.25 -4.67 -11.22
C PHE A 528 6.81 -3.22 -10.95
N LEU A 529 6.18 -2.94 -9.81
CA LEU A 529 5.90 -1.56 -9.39
C LEU A 529 7.17 -0.79 -9.02
N ALA A 530 8.31 -1.47 -8.90
CA ALA A 530 9.61 -0.86 -8.67
C ALA A 530 10.35 -0.48 -9.96
N THR A 531 9.96 -1.01 -11.12
CA THR A 531 10.55 -0.63 -12.41
C THR A 531 10.09 0.77 -12.80
N GLU A 532 11.05 1.67 -13.02
CA GLU A 532 10.77 3.06 -13.38
C GLU A 532 10.01 3.12 -14.71
N ASN A 533 8.98 3.99 -14.77
CA ASN A 533 8.21 4.31 -15.97
C ASN A 533 7.28 3.19 -16.49
N PHE A 534 6.42 2.65 -15.62
CA PHE A 534 5.36 1.73 -16.05
C PHE A 534 4.47 2.37 -17.13
N ARG A 535 4.55 1.83 -18.36
CA ARG A 535 3.66 2.19 -19.47
C ARG A 535 2.57 1.14 -19.61
N THR A 536 1.32 1.59 -19.60
CA THR A 536 0.19 0.71 -19.85
C THR A 536 0.08 0.50 -21.36
N THR A 537 0.21 -0.74 -21.81
CA THR A 537 -0.04 -1.11 -23.21
C THR A 537 -1.33 -1.93 -23.27
N ILE A 538 -2.21 -1.55 -24.20
CA ILE A 538 -3.55 -2.09 -24.35
C ILE A 538 -3.74 -2.51 -25.80
N GLU A 539 -4.12 -3.76 -26.02
CA GLU A 539 -4.72 -4.17 -27.28
C GLU A 539 -6.20 -3.76 -27.28
N ARG A 540 -6.57 -2.90 -28.22
CA ARG A 540 -7.94 -2.44 -28.44
C ARG A 540 -8.51 -3.13 -29.68
N VAL A 541 -9.64 -3.81 -29.51
CA VAL A 541 -10.40 -4.46 -30.58
C VAL A 541 -11.70 -3.69 -30.80
N ASP A 542 -11.87 -3.08 -31.96
CA ASP A 542 -13.12 -2.48 -32.42
C ASP A 542 -14.03 -3.59 -32.98
N LEU A 543 -15.09 -3.92 -32.24
CA LEU A 543 -16.01 -5.01 -32.59
C LEU A 543 -16.93 -4.66 -33.75
N THR A 544 -17.17 -3.37 -34.01
CA THR A 544 -18.03 -2.94 -35.11
C THR A 544 -17.25 -2.92 -36.42
N ARG A 545 -15.99 -2.46 -36.39
CA ARG A 545 -15.14 -2.46 -37.59
C ARG A 545 -14.27 -3.70 -37.76
N GLN A 546 -14.26 -4.59 -36.77
CA GLN A 546 -13.38 -5.78 -36.72
C GLN A 546 -11.90 -5.42 -36.90
N ARG A 547 -11.45 -4.34 -36.24
CA ARG A 547 -10.06 -3.85 -36.31
C ARG A 547 -9.38 -3.99 -34.96
N THR A 548 -8.09 -4.27 -34.97
CA THR A 548 -7.26 -4.35 -33.77
C THR A 548 -6.11 -3.36 -33.86
N ASN A 549 -5.87 -2.62 -32.79
CA ASN A 549 -4.71 -1.75 -32.64
C ASN A 549 -4.14 -1.88 -31.22
N VAL A 550 -2.83 -1.70 -31.09
CA VAL A 550 -2.12 -1.68 -29.81
C VAL A 550 -1.83 -0.23 -29.46
N VAL A 551 -2.24 0.20 -28.27
CA VAL A 551 -2.12 1.58 -27.78
C VAL A 551 -1.28 1.59 -26.51
N ALA A 552 -0.29 2.48 -26.46
CA ALA A 552 0.55 2.68 -25.29
C ALA A 552 0.25 4.02 -24.61
N PHE A 553 0.12 3.99 -23.29
CA PHE A 553 -0.18 5.15 -22.45
C PHE A 553 0.98 5.46 -21.50
N ASP A 554 1.25 6.74 -21.32
CA ASP A 554 2.19 7.28 -20.34
C ASP A 554 1.43 7.67 -19.07
N ASN A 555 1.46 6.78 -18.07
CA ASN A 555 0.75 6.97 -16.81
C ASN A 555 1.32 8.12 -15.96
N ALA A 556 2.60 8.48 -16.15
CA ALA A 556 3.22 9.62 -15.47
C ALA A 556 2.63 10.94 -15.99
N CYS A 557 2.46 11.06 -17.30
CA CYS A 557 1.96 12.28 -17.92
C CYS A 557 0.46 12.16 -18.24
N PHE A 558 -0.39 12.18 -17.22
CA PHE A 558 -1.87 12.22 -17.35
C PHE A 558 -2.50 11.00 -18.03
N GLY A 559 -1.78 9.87 -18.15
CA GLY A 559 -2.29 8.72 -18.88
C GLY A 559 -2.47 8.99 -20.38
N ARG A 560 -1.66 9.88 -20.97
CA ARG A 560 -1.80 10.27 -22.38
C ARG A 560 -1.33 9.17 -23.33
N LYS A 561 -1.97 9.06 -24.50
CA LYS A 561 -1.60 8.13 -25.57
C LYS A 561 -0.26 8.54 -26.21
N THR A 562 0.77 7.71 -26.12
CA THR A 562 2.11 8.00 -26.67
C THR A 562 2.43 7.24 -27.95
N ARG A 563 1.81 6.08 -28.14
CA ARG A 563 1.97 5.27 -29.35
C ARG A 563 0.69 4.53 -29.69
N GLU A 564 0.48 4.32 -30.97
CA GLU A 564 -0.57 3.47 -31.52
C GLU A 564 -0.02 2.69 -32.70
N SER A 565 -0.17 1.37 -32.71
CA SER A 565 0.31 0.51 -33.80
C SER A 565 -0.75 -0.48 -34.26
N TYR A 566 -0.77 -0.78 -35.55
CA TYR A 566 -1.76 -1.67 -36.16
C TYR A 566 -1.21 -2.32 -37.43
N ALA A 567 -1.78 -3.46 -37.81
CA ALA A 567 -1.53 -4.11 -39.09
C ALA A 567 -2.65 -3.76 -40.07
N ASP A 568 -2.31 -3.02 -41.13
CA ASP A 568 -3.24 -2.60 -42.17
C ASP A 568 -3.27 -3.61 -43.31
N ARG A 569 -4.32 -4.44 -43.36
CA ARG A 569 -4.54 -5.42 -44.44
C ARG A 569 -5.25 -4.76 -45.60
N TYR A 570 -4.64 -4.76 -46.79
CA TYR A 570 -5.17 -4.02 -47.95
C TYR A 570 -5.47 -4.88 -49.19
N ASP A 571 -5.08 -6.15 -49.26
CA ASP A 571 -5.45 -7.00 -50.41
C ASP A 571 -5.73 -8.47 -50.05
N ARG A 572 -6.26 -8.72 -48.84
CA ARG A 572 -6.47 -10.05 -48.20
C ARG A 572 -5.20 -10.88 -48.00
N THR A 573 -4.14 -10.64 -48.75
CA THR A 573 -2.87 -11.38 -48.71
C THR A 573 -1.74 -10.59 -48.05
N ASN A 574 -1.72 -9.28 -48.23
CA ASN A 574 -0.66 -8.39 -47.77
C ASN A 574 -1.16 -7.48 -46.65
N SER A 575 -0.24 -7.16 -45.75
CA SER A 575 -0.43 -6.18 -44.67
C SER A 575 0.80 -5.32 -44.50
N VAL A 576 0.60 -4.07 -44.10
CA VAL A 576 1.68 -3.18 -43.66
C VAL A 576 1.49 -2.90 -42.18
N GLU A 577 2.55 -3.06 -41.40
CA GLU A 577 2.55 -2.65 -40.00
C GLU A 577 2.85 -1.16 -39.90
N VAL A 578 1.97 -0.43 -39.23
CA VAL A 578 2.05 1.02 -39.08
C VAL A 578 2.10 1.36 -37.60
N SER A 579 2.92 2.35 -37.25
CA SER A 579 3.04 2.90 -35.91
C SER A 579 2.90 4.42 -35.96
N THR A 580 2.09 4.99 -35.08
CA THR A 580 1.95 6.42 -34.87
C THR A 580 2.50 6.78 -33.50
N ILE A 581 3.47 7.69 -33.47
CA ILE A 581 4.12 8.21 -32.26
C ILE A 581 3.59 9.61 -32.00
N TYR A 582 3.10 9.85 -30.78
CA TYR A 582 2.57 11.14 -30.34
C TYR A 582 3.61 11.87 -29.48
N GLU A 583 4.02 13.04 -29.92
CA GLU A 583 4.93 13.92 -29.18
C GLU A 583 4.12 15.01 -28.48
N TYR A 584 4.47 15.25 -27.21
CA TYR A 584 3.85 16.25 -26.36
C TYR A 584 4.92 17.19 -25.82
N ALA A 585 4.54 18.40 -25.46
CA ALA A 585 5.40 19.34 -24.74
C ALA A 585 4.57 20.05 -23.67
N ASP A 586 5.18 20.29 -22.50
CA ASP A 586 4.47 20.87 -21.35
C ASP A 586 4.11 22.36 -21.59
N ASP A 587 4.79 23.04 -22.51
CA ASP A 587 4.49 24.40 -22.97
C ASP A 587 3.39 24.45 -24.05
N PHE A 588 2.93 23.29 -24.54
CA PHE A 588 1.87 23.17 -25.55
C PHE A 588 0.65 22.47 -24.95
N PHE A 589 -0.43 23.22 -24.69
CA PHE A 589 -1.64 22.73 -24.01
C PHE A 589 -1.32 21.88 -22.76
N TYR A 590 -0.31 22.30 -21.98
CA TYR A 590 0.11 21.65 -20.74
C TYR A 590 0.50 20.17 -20.90
N GLY A 591 0.89 19.75 -22.10
CA GLY A 591 1.25 18.36 -22.41
C GLY A 591 0.07 17.39 -22.51
N LEU A 592 -1.18 17.89 -22.61
CA LEU A 592 -2.41 17.09 -22.74
C LEU A 592 -2.84 16.86 -24.20
N ILE A 593 -2.50 17.80 -25.11
CA ILE A 593 -2.73 17.66 -26.55
C ILE A 593 -1.38 17.42 -27.24
N PRO A 594 -1.26 16.44 -28.16
CA PRO A 594 -0.01 16.22 -28.86
C PRO A 594 0.31 17.41 -29.75
N ARG A 595 1.54 17.91 -29.70
CA ARG A 595 2.03 18.94 -30.62
C ARG A 595 2.29 18.38 -32.02
N ARG A 596 2.63 17.10 -32.08
CA ARG A 596 3.05 16.40 -33.30
C ARG A 596 2.70 14.92 -33.20
N ALA A 597 2.26 14.34 -34.32
CA ALA A 597 2.08 12.90 -34.47
C ALA A 597 2.82 12.44 -35.73
N VAL A 598 3.67 11.43 -35.61
CA VAL A 598 4.44 10.86 -36.73
C VAL A 598 3.95 9.45 -36.98
N THR A 599 3.41 9.21 -38.16
CA THR A 599 2.99 7.88 -38.63
C THR A 599 4.09 7.31 -39.51
N GLN A 600 4.58 6.12 -39.19
CA GLN A 600 5.70 5.47 -39.86
C GLN A 600 5.46 3.97 -40.06
N SER A 601 6.15 3.40 -41.04
CA SER A 601 6.27 1.94 -41.22
C SER A 601 6.95 1.34 -39.98
N ALA A 602 6.37 0.30 -39.38
CA ALA A 602 6.99 -0.38 -38.25
C ALA A 602 8.22 -1.21 -38.66
N ALA A 603 8.36 -1.53 -39.96
CA ALA A 603 9.44 -2.38 -40.45
C ALA A 603 10.79 -1.63 -40.57
N ASN A 604 10.78 -0.36 -41.00
CA ASN A 604 12.00 0.40 -41.26
C ASN A 604 11.93 1.88 -40.79
N ASP A 605 10.92 2.23 -39.97
CA ASP A 605 10.69 3.60 -39.49
C ASP A 605 10.55 4.67 -40.60
N VAL A 606 10.15 4.24 -41.80
CA VAL A 606 9.91 5.14 -42.94
C VAL A 606 8.68 6.00 -42.65
N ARG A 607 8.85 7.32 -42.66
CA ARG A 607 7.79 8.30 -42.39
C ARG A 607 6.71 8.25 -43.48
N LEU A 608 5.49 7.88 -43.08
CA LEU A 608 4.31 7.82 -43.95
C LEU A 608 3.47 9.09 -43.90
N ALA A 609 3.38 9.71 -42.72
CA ALA A 609 2.75 11.01 -42.54
C ALA A 609 3.26 11.70 -41.27
N GLU A 610 3.19 13.02 -41.25
CA GLU A 610 3.44 13.84 -40.08
C GLU A 610 2.30 14.83 -39.91
N THR A 611 1.69 14.82 -38.73
CA THR A 611 0.70 15.81 -38.31
C THR A 611 1.32 16.78 -37.32
N ARG A 612 1.22 18.08 -37.58
CA ARG A 612 1.58 19.15 -36.64
C ARG A 612 0.32 19.86 -36.19
N THR A 613 0.06 19.81 -34.89
CA THR A 613 -1.13 20.44 -34.31
C THR A 613 -0.97 21.96 -34.33
N GLN A 614 -1.94 22.64 -34.93
CA GLN A 614 -1.97 24.11 -34.98
C GLN A 614 -2.78 24.68 -33.82
N SER A 615 -3.95 24.09 -33.56
CA SER A 615 -4.87 24.56 -32.52
C SER A 615 -5.80 23.45 -32.06
N TYR A 616 -6.36 23.65 -30.87
CA TYR A 616 -7.39 22.81 -30.29
C TYR A 616 -8.47 23.70 -29.67
N ASP A 617 -9.73 23.48 -30.05
CA ASP A 617 -10.88 24.15 -29.44
C ASP A 617 -11.56 23.19 -28.46
N PRO A 618 -11.45 23.39 -27.14
CA PRO A 618 -12.06 22.51 -26.14
C PRO A 618 -13.59 22.59 -26.15
N ARG A 619 -14.21 23.69 -26.61
CA ARG A 619 -15.67 23.82 -26.62
C ARG A 619 -16.30 22.96 -27.70
N SER A 620 -15.73 22.96 -28.90
CA SER A 620 -16.16 22.09 -29.99
C SER A 620 -15.46 20.73 -30.01
N ARG A 621 -14.44 20.55 -29.14
CA ARG A 621 -13.53 19.39 -29.07
C ARG A 621 -12.93 19.07 -30.44
N ARG A 622 -12.45 20.12 -31.13
CA ARG A 622 -11.88 20.01 -32.47
C ARG A 622 -10.39 20.30 -32.47
N LEU A 623 -9.62 19.39 -33.04
CA LEU A 623 -8.19 19.54 -33.29
C LEU A 623 -7.98 19.96 -34.73
N THR A 624 -7.20 21.02 -34.97
CA THR A 624 -6.77 21.44 -36.31
C THR A 624 -5.26 21.22 -36.43
N GLY A 625 -4.83 20.57 -37.51
CA GLY A 625 -3.41 20.29 -37.74
C GLY A 625 -3.04 20.25 -39.21
N THR A 626 -1.79 20.57 -39.51
CA THR A 626 -1.23 20.36 -40.86
C THR A 626 -0.72 18.94 -40.96
N VAL A 627 -1.08 18.24 -42.03
CA VAL A 627 -0.57 16.92 -42.38
C VAL A 627 0.32 17.02 -43.61
N GLU A 628 1.52 16.48 -43.51
CA GLU A 628 2.42 16.19 -44.63
C GLU A 628 2.47 14.68 -44.80
N ASP A 629 2.02 14.15 -45.94
CA ASP A 629 2.11 12.71 -46.22
C ASP A 629 3.42 12.35 -46.96
N TYR A 630 3.67 11.05 -47.17
CA TYR A 630 4.85 10.55 -47.88
C TYR A 630 4.96 11.03 -49.33
N THR A 631 3.87 11.56 -49.90
CA THR A 631 3.88 12.13 -51.26
C THR A 631 4.30 13.61 -51.27
N GLY A 632 4.57 14.19 -50.10
CA GLY A 632 4.86 15.62 -49.92
C GLY A 632 3.62 16.51 -49.99
N LYS A 633 2.42 15.92 -50.02
CA LYS A 633 1.16 16.66 -50.05
C LYS A 633 0.92 17.28 -48.68
N LEU A 634 0.61 18.57 -48.69
CA LEU A 634 0.22 19.32 -47.51
C LEU A 634 -1.30 19.50 -47.47
N SER A 635 -1.90 19.15 -46.33
CA SER A 635 -3.30 19.46 -46.04
C SER A 635 -3.47 20.00 -44.63
N THR A 636 -4.49 20.83 -44.42
CA THR A 636 -4.97 21.20 -43.09
C THR A 636 -6.19 20.37 -42.79
N ASN A 637 -6.12 19.60 -41.71
CA ASN A 637 -7.16 18.66 -41.33
C ASN A 637 -7.77 19.11 -40.00
N VAL A 638 -9.08 18.94 -39.87
CA VAL A 638 -9.82 19.15 -38.63
C VAL A 638 -10.43 17.83 -38.20
N TRP A 639 -10.09 17.40 -37.00
CA TRP A 639 -10.66 16.23 -36.34
C TRP A 639 -11.64 16.67 -35.28
N ASP A 640 -12.78 16.00 -35.22
CA ASP A 640 -13.72 16.09 -34.12
C ASP A 640 -13.43 14.92 -33.17
N SER A 641 -13.37 15.15 -31.87
CA SER A 641 -12.95 14.13 -30.88
C SER A 641 -13.74 12.83 -30.95
N ARG A 642 -14.93 12.86 -31.57
CA ARG A 642 -15.82 11.71 -31.75
C ARG A 642 -15.36 10.72 -32.81
N TRP A 643 -14.51 11.14 -33.76
CA TRP A 643 -14.13 10.38 -34.94
C TRP A 643 -12.62 10.23 -35.05
N GLU A 644 -12.17 9.09 -35.59
CA GLU A 644 -10.75 8.89 -35.88
C GLU A 644 -10.33 9.61 -37.17
N SER A 645 -11.25 9.75 -38.11
CA SER A 645 -11.04 10.40 -39.40
C SER A 645 -11.34 11.91 -39.34
N PRO A 646 -10.64 12.74 -40.15
CA PRO A 646 -10.92 14.17 -40.20
C PRO A 646 -12.31 14.45 -40.78
N VAL A 647 -13.04 15.37 -40.15
CA VAL A 647 -14.35 15.87 -40.63
C VAL A 647 -14.21 16.97 -41.68
N HIS A 648 -13.02 17.56 -41.76
CA HIS A 648 -12.71 18.58 -42.75
C HIS A 648 -11.23 18.47 -43.15
N VAL A 649 -10.99 18.52 -44.46
CA VAL A 649 -9.66 18.43 -45.07
C VAL A 649 -9.55 19.55 -46.09
N GLU A 650 -8.52 20.38 -45.95
CA GLU A 650 -8.26 21.50 -46.83
C GLU A 650 -6.87 21.39 -47.45
N THR A 651 -6.77 21.62 -48.75
CA THR A 651 -5.52 21.68 -49.51
C THR A 651 -5.43 23.05 -50.17
N ALA A 652 -4.33 23.34 -50.87
CA ALA A 652 -4.18 24.58 -51.61
C ALA A 652 -5.35 24.83 -52.60
N ALA A 653 -5.87 23.78 -53.23
CA ALA A 653 -6.88 23.90 -54.29
C ALA A 653 -8.32 23.55 -53.85
N ARG A 654 -8.51 22.82 -52.75
CA ARG A 654 -9.79 22.15 -52.45
C ARG A 654 -10.09 22.09 -50.97
N ARG A 655 -11.37 22.04 -50.67
CA ARG A 655 -11.93 21.80 -49.34
C ARG A 655 -12.90 20.63 -49.38
N THR A 656 -12.68 19.63 -48.54
CA THR A 656 -13.54 18.46 -48.38
C THR A 656 -14.15 18.48 -46.99
N VAL A 657 -15.47 18.30 -46.91
CA VAL A 657 -16.20 18.15 -45.63
C VAL A 657 -16.85 16.78 -45.61
N THR A 658 -16.67 16.08 -44.49
CA THR A 658 -17.16 14.72 -44.27
C THR A 658 -18.06 14.68 -43.05
N VAL A 659 -19.20 14.01 -43.19
CA VAL A 659 -20.12 13.70 -42.11
C VAL A 659 -20.15 12.18 -41.93
N PHE A 660 -19.86 11.74 -40.72
CA PHE A 660 -19.90 10.33 -40.34
C PHE A 660 -21.20 10.02 -39.61
N ASN A 661 -21.68 8.78 -39.77
CA ASN A 661 -22.68 8.24 -38.86
C ASN A 661 -22.06 7.97 -37.48
N ARG A 662 -22.91 7.59 -36.51
CA ARG A 662 -22.50 7.39 -35.12
C ARG A 662 -21.39 6.36 -34.91
N ASP A 663 -21.33 5.36 -35.78
CA ASP A 663 -20.35 4.28 -35.72
C ASP A 663 -19.09 4.53 -36.56
N GLU A 664 -19.07 5.64 -37.30
CA GLU A 664 -18.13 5.93 -38.40
C GLU A 664 -17.94 4.66 -39.26
N THR A 665 -19.07 4.08 -39.68
CA THR A 665 -19.19 2.98 -40.67
C THR A 665 -19.89 3.44 -41.94
N ALA A 666 -20.44 4.66 -41.94
CA ALA A 666 -20.94 5.35 -43.11
C ALA A 666 -20.41 6.77 -43.10
N ALA A 667 -20.04 7.27 -44.27
CA ALA A 667 -19.56 8.62 -44.48
C ALA A 667 -20.26 9.24 -45.68
N THR A 668 -20.58 10.52 -45.61
CA THR A 668 -21.03 11.29 -46.76
C THR A 668 -20.29 12.61 -46.78
N GLY A 669 -20.07 13.18 -47.97
CA GLY A 669 -19.37 14.44 -48.04
C GLY A 669 -19.30 15.03 -49.43
N ALA A 670 -18.72 16.22 -49.48
CA ALA A 670 -18.51 16.96 -50.71
C ALA A 670 -17.13 17.61 -50.69
N THR A 671 -16.53 17.71 -51.88
CA THR A 671 -15.31 18.45 -52.13
C THR A 671 -15.64 19.65 -52.99
N VAL A 672 -15.26 20.83 -52.55
CA VAL A 672 -15.45 22.10 -53.26
C VAL A 672 -14.11 22.72 -53.64
N SER A 673 -14.10 23.50 -54.72
CA SER A 673 -12.96 24.31 -55.13
C SER A 673 -12.74 25.41 -54.11
N ARG A 674 -11.49 25.60 -53.66
CA ARG A 674 -11.18 26.68 -52.72
C ARG A 674 -11.28 28.06 -53.38
N ALA A 675 -10.92 28.14 -54.68
CA ALA A 675 -10.91 29.39 -55.42
C ALA A 675 -12.32 29.80 -55.90
N SER A 676 -13.11 28.86 -56.40
CA SER A 676 -14.43 29.15 -56.99
C SER A 676 -15.63 28.79 -56.10
N GLY A 677 -15.44 27.98 -55.05
CA GLY A 677 -16.53 27.47 -54.23
C GLY A 677 -17.37 26.36 -54.89
N GLU A 678 -17.11 26.05 -56.16
CA GLU A 678 -17.87 25.06 -56.93
C GLU A 678 -17.70 23.64 -56.38
N GLU A 679 -18.79 22.86 -56.37
CA GLU A 679 -18.75 21.45 -56.01
C GLU A 679 -17.99 20.64 -57.08
N LEU A 680 -16.89 20.03 -56.68
CA LEU A 680 -16.02 19.23 -57.52
C LEU A 680 -16.40 17.75 -57.49
N SER A 681 -16.85 17.29 -56.33
CA SER A 681 -17.31 15.91 -56.16
C SER A 681 -18.21 15.77 -54.96
N ARG A 682 -19.13 14.81 -55.04
CA ARG A 682 -19.86 14.27 -53.89
C ARG A 682 -19.48 12.82 -53.67
N PHE A 683 -19.51 12.37 -52.44
CA PHE A 683 -19.23 10.97 -52.11
C PHE A 683 -20.12 10.43 -51.01
N ALA A 684 -20.33 9.12 -51.06
CA ALA A 684 -20.93 8.33 -50.01
C ALA A 684 -20.09 7.06 -49.83
N GLY A 685 -19.76 6.73 -48.59
CA GLY A 685 -18.96 5.59 -48.22
C GLY A 685 -19.66 4.70 -47.21
N GLN A 686 -19.43 3.39 -47.33
CA GLN A 686 -19.87 2.38 -46.38
C GLN A 686 -18.70 1.45 -46.04
N PHE A 687 -18.56 1.13 -44.76
CA PHE A 687 -17.61 0.17 -44.26
C PHE A 687 -18.23 -1.23 -44.28
N ASP A 688 -17.52 -2.19 -44.85
CA ASP A 688 -17.84 -3.61 -44.83
C ASP A 688 -17.00 -4.30 -43.74
N PRO A 689 -17.60 -4.70 -42.60
CA PRO A 689 -16.88 -5.39 -41.53
C PRO A 689 -16.31 -6.74 -41.94
N ALA A 690 -16.98 -7.48 -42.85
CA ALA A 690 -16.53 -8.80 -43.26
C ALA A 690 -15.28 -8.73 -44.14
N ALA A 691 -15.19 -7.68 -44.96
CA ALA A 691 -14.00 -7.40 -45.76
C ALA A 691 -12.96 -6.53 -45.04
N ALA A 692 -13.29 -5.98 -43.87
CA ALA A 692 -12.52 -4.96 -43.15
C ALA A 692 -12.08 -3.80 -44.08
N SER A 693 -12.99 -3.34 -44.94
CA SER A 693 -12.68 -2.37 -46.00
C SER A 693 -13.81 -1.36 -46.18
N TRP A 694 -13.46 -0.16 -46.62
CA TRP A 694 -14.41 0.86 -47.05
C TRP A 694 -14.67 0.75 -48.53
N ARG A 695 -15.92 0.95 -48.94
CA ARG A 695 -16.29 1.27 -50.31
C ARG A 695 -16.82 2.69 -50.34
N MET A 696 -16.23 3.54 -51.18
CA MET A 696 -16.60 4.94 -51.36
C MET A 696 -17.02 5.18 -52.80
N ASP A 697 -18.31 5.45 -53.02
CA ASP A 697 -18.86 5.82 -54.32
C ASP A 697 -18.83 7.34 -54.46
N ARG A 698 -18.22 7.83 -55.55
CA ARG A 698 -17.93 9.23 -55.81
C ARG A 698 -18.50 9.65 -57.15
N THR A 699 -19.21 10.78 -57.18
CA THR A 699 -19.61 11.47 -58.40
C THR A 699 -18.69 12.66 -58.60
N LEU A 700 -17.96 12.66 -59.70
CA LEU A 700 -17.03 13.72 -60.09
C LEU A 700 -17.70 14.59 -61.15
N TRP A 701 -17.79 15.90 -60.88
CA TRP A 701 -18.45 16.86 -61.77
C TRP A 701 -17.48 17.42 -62.81
N PHE A 702 -18.05 17.81 -63.95
CA PHE A 702 -17.37 18.20 -65.18
C PHE A 702 -16.36 19.31 -64.94
N ARG A 703 -15.21 19.18 -65.60
CA ARG A 703 -14.23 20.24 -65.80
C ARG A 703 -13.80 20.25 -67.26
N PRO A 704 -13.24 21.36 -67.78
CA PRO A 704 -12.62 21.36 -69.10
C PRO A 704 -11.68 20.15 -69.29
N GLY A 705 -12.02 19.26 -70.23
CA GLY A 705 -11.27 18.03 -70.53
C GLY A 705 -11.65 16.77 -69.73
N ILE A 706 -12.57 16.83 -68.76
CA ILE A 706 -13.01 15.69 -67.92
C ILE A 706 -14.54 15.64 -67.88
N THR A 707 -15.13 14.62 -68.51
CA THR A 707 -16.58 14.37 -68.44
C THR A 707 -17.02 13.93 -67.05
N ASN A 708 -18.26 14.23 -66.67
CA ASN A 708 -18.89 13.68 -65.47
C ASN A 708 -18.65 12.17 -65.41
N ARG A 709 -18.17 11.68 -64.27
CA ARG A 709 -17.93 10.24 -64.09
C ARG A 709 -18.21 9.81 -62.67
N THR A 710 -18.55 8.53 -62.54
CA THR A 710 -18.70 7.87 -61.24
C THR A 710 -17.54 6.93 -61.01
N GLU A 711 -16.99 7.00 -59.81
CA GLU A 711 -15.91 6.14 -59.35
C GLU A 711 -16.32 5.41 -58.07
N SER A 712 -15.89 4.16 -57.94
CA SER A 712 -15.96 3.43 -56.68
C SER A 712 -14.54 3.16 -56.19
N GLU A 713 -14.17 3.77 -55.08
CA GLU A 713 -12.89 3.57 -54.41
C GLU A 713 -13.06 2.55 -53.29
N PHE A 714 -12.09 1.65 -53.16
CA PHE A 714 -12.03 0.67 -52.10
C PHE A 714 -10.82 1.01 -51.24
N TYR A 715 -11.02 1.17 -49.94
CA TYR A 715 -9.95 1.43 -48.98
C TYR A 715 -9.88 0.34 -47.93
N SER A 716 -8.70 0.11 -47.37
CA SER A 716 -8.56 -0.74 -46.19
C SER A 716 -9.24 -0.12 -44.97
N GLY A 717 -9.37 -0.90 -43.90
CA GLY A 717 -9.94 -0.42 -42.64
C GLY A 717 -9.17 0.71 -41.96
N PHE A 718 -7.93 0.98 -42.38
CA PHE A 718 -7.13 2.12 -41.93
C PHE A 718 -6.89 3.18 -43.02
N GLY A 719 -7.62 3.11 -44.14
CA GLY A 719 -7.69 4.19 -45.13
C GLY A 719 -6.70 4.09 -46.30
N ARG A 720 -6.02 2.96 -46.49
CA ARG A 720 -5.11 2.75 -47.64
C ARG A 720 -5.90 2.36 -48.89
N LEU A 721 -5.60 2.94 -50.05
CA LEU A 721 -6.33 2.66 -51.29
C LEU A 721 -6.03 1.25 -51.82
N ILE A 722 -7.06 0.44 -52.00
CA ILE A 722 -7.01 -0.93 -52.52
C ILE A 722 -7.25 -0.93 -54.04
N ALA A 723 -8.30 -0.25 -54.47
CA ALA A 723 -8.68 -0.19 -55.88
C ALA A 723 -9.56 1.03 -56.17
N THR A 724 -9.50 1.53 -57.41
CA THR A 724 -10.43 2.55 -57.93
C THR A 724 -11.07 2.01 -59.20
N ARG A 725 -12.40 1.91 -59.22
CA ARG A 725 -13.19 1.52 -60.39
C ARG A 725 -13.79 2.74 -61.06
N SER A 726 -13.50 2.95 -62.34
CA SER A 726 -14.02 4.07 -63.13
C SER A 726 -15.07 3.61 -64.12
N SER A 727 -16.32 4.07 -63.96
CA SER A 727 -17.43 3.85 -64.91
C SER A 727 -17.67 2.38 -65.32
N GLY A 728 -17.28 1.42 -64.48
CA GLY A 728 -17.39 -0.01 -64.76
C GLY A 728 -16.49 -0.54 -65.88
N LEU A 729 -15.56 0.28 -66.41
CA LEU A 729 -14.71 -0.06 -67.55
C LEU A 729 -13.28 -0.39 -67.14
N PHE A 730 -12.74 0.35 -66.16
CA PHE A 730 -11.39 0.18 -65.66
C PHE A 730 -11.37 0.02 -64.14
N GLU A 731 -10.41 -0.76 -63.65
CA GLU A 731 -10.06 -0.87 -62.24
C GLU A 731 -8.55 -0.66 -62.11
N ALA A 732 -8.16 0.34 -61.34
CA ALA A 732 -6.77 0.61 -61.03
C ALA A 732 -6.44 0.08 -59.62
N ARG A 733 -5.34 -0.67 -59.48
CA ARG A 733 -4.88 -1.29 -58.24
C ARG A 733 -3.47 -0.78 -57.90
N PRO A 734 -3.30 0.00 -56.82
CA PRO A 734 -1.99 0.38 -56.29
C PRO A 734 -1.18 -0.85 -55.88
N ILE A 735 0.14 -0.76 -56.00
CA ILE A 735 1.11 -1.72 -55.48
C ILE A 735 2.00 -0.99 -54.50
N TYR A 736 1.99 -1.47 -53.27
CA TYR A 736 2.77 -0.92 -52.17
C TYR A 736 4.02 -1.75 -51.93
N ASN A 737 5.09 -1.08 -51.52
CA ASN A 737 6.26 -1.77 -50.99
C ASN A 737 6.04 -2.23 -49.54
N ARG A 738 7.06 -2.85 -48.94
CA ARG A 738 7.02 -3.34 -47.55
C ARG A 738 6.77 -2.24 -46.51
N ASP A 739 7.13 -0.99 -46.83
CA ASP A 739 6.92 0.17 -45.97
C ASP A 739 5.54 0.80 -46.17
N GLY A 740 4.78 0.32 -47.15
CA GLY A 740 3.48 0.85 -47.47
C GLY A 740 3.52 2.13 -48.30
N ILE A 741 4.57 2.38 -49.07
CA ILE A 741 4.62 3.45 -50.07
C ILE A 741 4.12 2.90 -51.41
N GLU A 742 3.24 3.63 -52.11
CA GLU A 742 2.81 3.25 -53.47
C GLU A 742 3.99 3.46 -54.44
N GLU A 743 4.44 2.38 -55.09
CA GLU A 743 5.57 2.41 -56.06
C GLU A 743 5.12 2.19 -57.51
N SER A 744 3.98 1.52 -57.69
CA SER A 744 3.41 1.27 -59.01
C SER A 744 1.89 1.08 -58.94
N ARG A 745 1.23 1.09 -60.09
CA ARG A 745 -0.21 0.82 -60.21
C ARG A 745 -0.50 0.05 -61.47
N ARG A 746 -1.39 -0.92 -61.37
CA ARG A 746 -1.86 -1.72 -62.50
C ARG A 746 -3.30 -1.36 -62.80
N THR A 747 -3.57 -1.00 -64.05
CA THR A 747 -4.93 -0.71 -64.51
C THR A 747 -5.42 -1.86 -65.36
N PHE A 748 -6.52 -2.47 -64.95
CA PHE A 748 -7.20 -3.56 -65.63
C PHE A 748 -8.47 -3.05 -66.29
N ARG A 749 -8.76 -3.55 -67.49
CA ARG A 749 -10.03 -3.37 -68.19
C ARG A 749 -10.97 -4.51 -67.82
N ARG A 750 -12.26 -4.19 -67.74
CA ARG A 750 -13.31 -5.21 -67.58
C ARG A 750 -13.35 -6.13 -68.79
N ASN A 751 -13.24 -7.42 -68.55
CA ASN A 751 -13.35 -8.46 -69.54
C ASN A 751 -14.82 -8.75 -69.84
N PRO A 752 -15.28 -8.59 -71.09
CA PRO A 752 -16.67 -8.88 -71.45
C PRO A 752 -17.05 -10.35 -71.24
N ALA A 753 -16.08 -11.28 -71.30
CA ALA A 753 -16.33 -12.71 -71.19
C ALA A 753 -16.47 -13.19 -69.73
N SER A 754 -15.60 -12.73 -68.82
CA SER A 754 -15.64 -13.12 -67.40
C SER A 754 -16.45 -12.16 -66.55
N GLY A 755 -16.70 -10.94 -67.04
CA GLY A 755 -17.29 -9.83 -66.27
C GLY A 755 -16.35 -9.23 -65.23
N GLN A 756 -15.12 -9.76 -65.08
CA GLN A 756 -14.11 -9.36 -64.09
C GLN A 756 -13.10 -8.36 -64.67
N PHE A 757 -12.34 -7.69 -63.80
CA PHE A 757 -11.23 -6.80 -64.19
C PHE A 757 -9.92 -7.60 -64.24
N ASP A 758 -9.72 -8.35 -65.32
CA ASP A 758 -8.57 -9.25 -65.50
C ASP A 758 -7.73 -8.95 -66.76
N LEU A 759 -8.17 -8.05 -67.65
CA LEU A 759 -7.41 -7.65 -68.84
C LEU A 759 -6.48 -6.48 -68.51
N LEU A 760 -5.18 -6.73 -68.33
CA LEU A 760 -4.21 -5.68 -68.05
C LEU A 760 -4.16 -4.65 -69.19
N ALA A 761 -4.52 -3.39 -68.91
CA ALA A 761 -4.53 -2.31 -69.89
C ALA A 761 -3.20 -1.55 -69.92
N HIS A 762 -2.70 -1.15 -68.76
CA HIS A 762 -1.38 -0.54 -68.61
C HIS A 762 -0.86 -0.66 -67.17
N VAL A 763 0.44 -0.44 -67.04
CA VAL A 763 1.16 -0.35 -65.76
C VAL A 763 1.77 1.04 -65.65
N GLU A 764 1.61 1.66 -64.50
CA GLU A 764 2.31 2.88 -64.08
C GLU A 764 3.43 2.47 -63.11
N GLU A 765 4.66 2.85 -63.41
CA GLU A 765 5.86 2.48 -62.63
C GLU A 765 6.85 3.65 -62.58
N ASP A 766 7.99 3.50 -61.89
CA ASP A 766 8.99 4.56 -61.67
C ASP A 766 8.38 5.83 -61.03
N TYR A 767 7.58 5.64 -59.98
CA TYR A 767 6.89 6.74 -59.32
C TYR A 767 7.85 7.79 -58.78
N ARG A 768 7.52 9.05 -59.04
CA ARG A 768 8.09 10.21 -58.37
C ARG A 768 6.95 11.06 -57.84
N TRP A 769 6.89 11.16 -56.52
CA TRP A 769 5.95 12.03 -55.84
C TRP A 769 6.57 13.42 -55.65
N ASP A 770 5.83 14.45 -56.01
CA ASP A 770 6.18 15.85 -55.78
C ASP A 770 4.92 16.61 -55.37
N HIS A 771 4.87 17.07 -54.12
CA HIS A 771 3.73 17.80 -53.54
C HIS A 771 2.35 17.16 -53.78
N GLY A 772 2.25 15.83 -53.67
CA GLY A 772 1.03 15.07 -53.93
C GLY A 772 0.71 14.83 -55.41
N GLN A 773 1.51 15.38 -56.32
CA GLN A 773 1.47 15.02 -57.72
C GLN A 773 2.37 13.82 -57.97
N ARG A 774 1.94 12.96 -58.89
CA ARG A 774 2.65 11.76 -59.27
C ARG A 774 3.13 11.89 -60.70
N ASP A 775 4.43 11.76 -60.90
CA ASP A 775 5.01 11.45 -62.21
C ASP A 775 5.31 9.95 -62.27
N ALA A 776 4.98 9.31 -63.39
CA ALA A 776 5.14 7.87 -63.55
C ALA A 776 5.37 7.52 -65.03
N ARG A 777 6.18 6.50 -65.26
CA ARG A 777 6.31 5.86 -66.58
C ARG A 777 5.09 5.00 -66.85
N ILE A 778 4.44 5.20 -68.00
CA ILE A 778 3.28 4.39 -68.41
C ILE A 778 3.69 3.38 -69.47
N CYS A 779 3.57 2.10 -69.14
CA CYS A 779 3.77 0.98 -70.06
C CYS A 779 2.42 0.40 -70.47
N ARG A 780 2.03 0.56 -71.73
CA ARG A 780 0.77 0.00 -72.28
C ARG A 780 0.98 -1.42 -72.75
N CYS A 781 0.09 -2.32 -72.34
CA CYS A 781 0.09 -3.70 -72.84
C CYS A 781 -0.78 -3.76 -74.10
N SER A 782 -0.18 -3.90 -75.28
CA SER A 782 -0.94 -4.13 -76.51
C SER A 782 -1.40 -5.59 -76.56
N ALA A 783 -2.69 -5.83 -76.38
CA ALA A 783 -3.30 -7.11 -76.66
C ALA A 783 -3.37 -7.34 -78.18
N THR A 784 -2.32 -7.93 -78.75
CA THR A 784 -2.33 -8.51 -80.10
C THR A 784 -1.60 -9.84 -80.10
N GLU A 785 -2.27 -10.88 -79.61
CA GLU A 785 -2.08 -12.23 -80.13
C GLU A 785 -3.37 -12.64 -80.84
N ARG A 786 -3.46 -12.31 -82.14
CA ARG A 786 -4.34 -13.03 -83.05
C ARG A 786 -3.76 -14.42 -83.22
N LYS A 787 -4.45 -15.45 -82.73
CA LYS A 787 -4.21 -16.85 -83.11
C LYS A 787 -4.19 -16.98 -84.64
N PRO A 788 -3.14 -17.54 -85.28
CA PRO A 788 -3.27 -18.04 -86.63
C PRO A 788 -4.03 -19.37 -86.58
N GLY A 789 -5.06 -19.50 -87.42
CA GLY A 789 -5.71 -20.79 -87.70
C GLY A 789 -4.73 -21.77 -88.37
N PRO A 790 -5.06 -23.07 -88.40
CA PRO A 790 -4.13 -24.12 -88.76
C PRO A 790 -3.98 -24.20 -90.28
N THR A 791 -2.73 -24.20 -90.76
CA THR A 791 -2.38 -24.74 -92.07
C THR A 791 -1.16 -25.64 -91.92
N THR A 792 -1.42 -26.93 -92.13
CA THR A 792 -0.50 -27.98 -92.60
C THR A 792 0.65 -27.43 -93.44
N THR A 793 1.91 -27.77 -93.17
CA THR A 793 2.64 -28.98 -93.62
C THR A 793 4.11 -28.88 -93.17
N GLU A 794 4.65 -29.96 -92.61
CA GLU A 794 6.07 -30.24 -92.34
C GLU A 794 6.86 -30.57 -93.64
N PRO A 795 8.19 -30.89 -93.62
CA PRO A 795 9.24 -30.68 -92.60
C PRO A 795 10.59 -30.15 -93.16
N GLY A 796 11.53 -29.77 -92.28
CA GLY A 796 12.96 -29.66 -92.65
C GLY A 796 13.89 -29.10 -91.56
N PHE A 797 14.58 -30.00 -90.83
CA PHE A 797 15.99 -29.98 -90.36
C PHE A 797 16.77 -28.64 -90.46
N THR A 798 17.64 -28.15 -89.54
CA THR A 798 18.36 -28.68 -88.37
C THR A 798 19.12 -27.54 -87.64
N LYS A 799 19.51 -27.80 -86.39
CA LYS A 799 20.70 -27.28 -85.65
C LYS A 799 20.69 -25.85 -85.05
N ARG A 800 20.64 -25.81 -83.71
CA ARG A 800 21.37 -24.88 -82.80
C ARG A 800 22.91 -25.10 -82.95
N PRO A 801 23.84 -24.22 -82.51
CA PRO A 801 23.81 -23.46 -81.24
C PRO A 801 24.49 -22.06 -81.15
N PHE A 802 24.23 -21.40 -80.00
CA PHE A 802 25.09 -20.51 -79.19
C PHE A 802 25.56 -19.10 -79.65
N THR A 803 25.22 -18.13 -78.79
CA THR A 803 25.73 -16.76 -78.47
C THR A 803 27.27 -16.63 -78.36
N PRO A 804 27.91 -15.43 -78.50
CA PRO A 804 27.89 -14.36 -77.45
C PRO A 804 28.09 -12.87 -77.85
N TRP A 805 27.49 -12.01 -77.02
CA TRP A 805 27.86 -10.68 -76.49
C TRP A 805 28.83 -9.69 -77.20
N MET A 806 28.35 -8.43 -77.30
CA MET A 806 28.92 -7.15 -76.79
C MET A 806 29.28 -6.00 -77.78
N ARG A 807 28.88 -4.78 -77.36
CA ARG A 807 29.24 -3.38 -77.73
C ARG A 807 28.29 -2.64 -78.70
N GLU A 808 27.51 -1.64 -78.22
CA GLU A 808 27.85 -0.18 -78.06
C GLU A 808 27.98 0.50 -79.45
N VAL A 809 27.30 1.60 -79.86
CA VAL A 809 26.81 2.86 -79.26
C VAL A 809 25.85 3.54 -80.27
N GLU A 810 24.81 4.26 -79.78
CA GLU A 810 24.04 5.40 -80.36
C GLU A 810 23.46 5.32 -81.80
N ALA A 811 22.32 5.91 -82.18
CA ALA A 811 21.30 6.74 -81.57
C ALA A 811 20.07 6.69 -82.52
N GLY A 812 18.87 6.99 -82.01
CA GLY A 812 17.75 7.38 -82.88
C GLY A 812 16.40 6.79 -82.46
N PHE A 813 15.51 7.70 -82.05
CA PHE A 813 14.06 7.52 -81.97
C PHE A 813 13.51 6.51 -80.94
N ARG A 814 13.25 6.97 -79.71
CA ARG A 814 12.05 6.54 -78.95
C ARG A 814 11.45 7.72 -78.16
N SER A 815 10.23 8.06 -78.51
CA SER A 815 9.43 9.14 -77.94
C SER A 815 9.21 8.91 -76.44
N ARG A 816 9.69 9.84 -75.61
CA ARG A 816 9.19 10.02 -74.23
C ARG A 816 7.79 10.63 -74.33
N SER A 817 6.75 9.85 -74.00
CA SER A 817 5.45 10.41 -73.64
C SER A 817 5.39 10.56 -72.12
N THR A 818 5.78 11.71 -71.60
CA THR A 818 5.52 12.11 -70.22
C THR A 818 4.04 12.48 -70.09
N ALA A 819 3.26 11.62 -69.44
CA ALA A 819 1.89 11.95 -69.07
C ALA A 819 1.89 12.42 -67.61
N ARG A 820 1.84 13.74 -67.40
CA ARG A 820 1.50 14.33 -66.10
C ARG A 820 0.05 14.01 -65.80
N LEU A 821 -0.20 12.91 -65.11
CA LEU A 821 -1.51 12.57 -64.59
C LEU A 821 -1.61 13.11 -63.16
N GLY A 822 -2.17 14.31 -63.03
CA GLY A 822 -2.66 14.78 -61.75
C GLY A 822 -3.73 13.82 -61.24
N LEU A 823 -3.49 13.19 -60.09
CA LEU A 823 -4.55 12.47 -59.41
C LEU A 823 -5.60 13.48 -58.93
N PRO A 824 -6.90 13.16 -59.07
CA PRO A 824 -8.00 14.09 -58.84
C PRO A 824 -8.29 14.36 -57.36
#